data_AF-A0A7V1Z4V5-F1
#
_entry.id   AF-A0A7V1Z4V5-F1
#
_cell.length_a   1.000
_cell.length_b   1.000
_cell.length_c   1.000
_cell.angle_alpha   90.00
_cell.angle_beta   90.00
_cell.angle_gamma   90.00
#
_symmetry.space_group_name_H-M   'P 1'
#
loop_
_entity.id
_entity.type
_entity.pdbx_description
1 polymer ?
#
loop_
_entity_poly.entity_id
_entity_poly.type
_entity_poly.pdbx_seq_one_letter_code
_entity_poly.pdbx_strand_id
1 'polypeptide(L)'
;MPATTQRAALLTSNVSAGITLAITGVDKAAVTRLADHARGLPVSVTTPVGNVLPNEADAIIYLLDYNQLSQTGNALLELGQALSQQLARWGKELSPGQRPFFLALYNWEKQAAVFSLPQALDWLEERKRELLQQLSSVLARCGMRLKAGFGSIQCRLWAVSLCEASELPGHASLTNFGVAQLLDQAVRAAQQFRRRTRKQKQLLLLMAPACLVLLVGMIAGLWFLTVRLQSGSPQVPVPDDPTVFLPPVERLTWWTDRGRRLLRWEDWRKGHALTLDWPGWLSEVQRFRQAVAQLPQPISPEAQLWAQALADISRQLTRIQERATLLGAGGDESAFSDGNRKGAPLAFVPGLLAEPHSTRETFDAFLVELKNRLERVQRDFPMAITDREPLPGDLPLEVAEDLRQLAELRYQAVLEPVRAEIRRQVLRLGEGKETIAAWRECVQQGWLSGAARRELPYWLAIIHLLQLWAGRQPVDPLDNLVQLVLQEYVPLPLGRMFLVWPTNVSALPVLAGNTATATPPPVFADPPDELTMILLSAGQPQTVLLYQRVPAAASLDAQEHTATGCTAGPCARSADARSTATGPIQRYEYRLSTTVTWPGECFRYRPGVVMRIQGRIRDTSGGIWQLSWSEREARSQVFGFTTLELTPRCHQLDQPPESGHCLPGVRLELSVPLPLPDLLP
;
A
#
# COMPACT_ATOMS: atom_id res chain seq x y z
N MET A 1 -65.84 25.08 -41.52
CA MET A 1 -65.72 23.71 -40.95
C MET A 1 -64.99 22.82 -41.95
N PRO A 2 -64.17 21.84 -41.56
CA PRO A 2 -63.71 21.40 -40.22
C PRO A 2 -62.27 21.91 -39.93
N ALA A 3 -61.83 22.26 -38.72
CA ALA A 3 -61.80 21.60 -37.40
C ALA A 3 -60.59 20.66 -37.19
N THR A 4 -59.67 21.13 -36.32
CA THR A 4 -58.82 20.37 -35.38
C THR A 4 -57.83 19.36 -35.97
N THR A 5 -56.50 19.52 -35.81
CA THR A 5 -55.82 19.28 -34.52
C THR A 5 -54.45 19.99 -34.48
N GLN A 6 -54.40 21.17 -33.86
CA GLN A 6 -53.18 21.77 -33.31
C GLN A 6 -52.97 21.20 -31.90
N ARG A 7 -52.02 20.28 -31.73
CA ARG A 7 -51.51 19.88 -30.41
C ARG A 7 -50.17 19.14 -30.51
N ALA A 8 -49.11 19.84 -30.97
CA ALA A 8 -47.73 19.35 -30.86
C ALA A 8 -46.71 20.48 -31.11
N ALA A 9 -46.63 21.50 -30.25
CA ALA A 9 -45.54 22.49 -30.33
C ALA A 9 -45.22 23.24 -29.02
N LEU A 10 -45.73 22.78 -27.88
CA LEU A 10 -45.42 23.37 -26.58
C LEU A 10 -45.15 22.22 -25.61
N LEU A 11 -43.93 21.65 -25.63
CA LEU A 11 -43.31 20.85 -24.56
C LEU A 11 -41.90 20.30 -24.93
N THR A 12 -41.06 21.05 -25.66
CA THR A 12 -39.63 20.68 -25.83
C THR A 12 -38.67 21.87 -25.68
N SER A 13 -38.99 22.78 -24.76
CA SER A 13 -38.03 23.78 -24.27
C SER A 13 -37.88 23.70 -22.76
N ASN A 14 -37.84 22.48 -22.22
CA ASN A 14 -37.05 22.26 -21.01
C ASN A 14 -35.60 22.28 -21.46
N VAL A 15 -35.05 23.50 -21.56
CA VAL A 15 -33.62 23.76 -21.66
C VAL A 15 -33.00 23.04 -20.46
N SER A 16 -32.60 21.79 -20.68
CA SER A 16 -31.90 20.98 -19.71
C SER A 16 -30.73 21.83 -19.29
N ALA A 17 -30.75 22.31 -18.03
CA ALA A 17 -29.76 23.22 -17.50
C ALA A 17 -28.37 22.63 -17.77
N GLY A 18 -27.75 23.09 -18.85
CA GLY A 18 -26.76 22.33 -19.60
C GLY A 18 -25.48 22.24 -18.80
N ILE A 19 -24.92 21.04 -18.68
CA ILE A 19 -23.61 20.84 -18.05
C ILE A 19 -22.59 21.66 -18.82
N THR A 20 -21.81 22.49 -18.13
CA THR A 20 -20.81 23.33 -18.80
C THR A 20 -19.44 22.67 -18.71
N LEU A 21 -18.86 22.28 -19.84
CA LEU A 21 -17.48 21.82 -19.93
C LEU A 21 -16.60 22.95 -20.45
N ALA A 22 -15.48 23.21 -19.78
CA ALA A 22 -14.45 24.11 -20.29
C ALA A 22 -13.29 23.31 -20.86
N ILE A 23 -12.90 23.60 -22.10
CA ILE A 23 -11.73 23.03 -22.75
C ILE A 23 -10.76 24.16 -23.01
N THR A 24 -9.57 24.08 -22.42
CA THR A 24 -8.56 25.14 -22.46
C THR A 24 -7.19 24.56 -22.74
N GLY A 25 -6.29 25.34 -23.32
CA GLY A 25 -4.93 24.92 -23.65
C GLY A 25 -4.20 25.97 -24.47
N VAL A 26 -2.89 25.78 -24.63
CA VAL A 26 -2.04 26.72 -25.38
C VAL A 26 -2.33 26.65 -26.89
N ASP A 27 -2.56 25.45 -27.44
CA ASP A 27 -2.88 25.24 -28.85
C ASP A 27 -4.39 25.39 -29.13
N LYS A 28 -4.74 26.49 -29.81
CA LYS A 28 -6.12 26.78 -30.22
C LYS A 28 -6.68 25.73 -31.18
N ALA A 29 -5.86 25.11 -32.03
CA ALA A 29 -6.32 24.13 -33.00
C ALA A 29 -6.71 22.81 -32.29
N ALA A 30 -5.88 22.32 -31.38
CA ALA A 30 -6.20 21.16 -30.55
C ALA A 30 -7.45 21.39 -29.67
N VAL A 31 -7.58 22.58 -29.06
CA VAL A 31 -8.78 22.96 -28.30
C VAL A 31 -10.03 22.92 -29.18
N THR A 32 -9.95 23.45 -30.41
CA THR A 32 -11.08 23.46 -31.36
C THR A 32 -11.48 22.04 -31.77
N ARG A 33 -10.50 21.18 -32.10
CA ARG A 33 -10.75 19.77 -32.45
C ARG A 33 -11.44 19.01 -31.32
N LEU A 34 -10.94 19.11 -30.09
CA LEU A 34 -11.58 18.43 -28.95
C LEU A 34 -12.97 19.02 -28.64
N ALA A 35 -13.16 20.34 -28.83
CA ALA A 35 -14.45 20.99 -28.68
C ALA A 35 -15.45 20.50 -29.74
N ASP A 36 -15.03 20.29 -30.99
CA ASP A 36 -15.88 19.75 -32.06
C ASP A 36 -16.38 18.34 -31.70
N HIS A 37 -15.53 17.47 -31.14
CA HIS A 37 -15.95 16.17 -30.61
C HIS A 37 -16.95 16.30 -29.44
N ALA A 38 -16.75 17.28 -28.56
CA ALA A 38 -17.63 17.50 -27.41
C ALA A 38 -19.01 18.08 -27.79
N ARG A 39 -19.14 18.80 -28.93
CA ARG A 39 -20.42 19.34 -29.41
C ARG A 39 -21.46 18.27 -29.75
N GLY A 40 -21.03 17.03 -30.00
CA GLY A 40 -21.93 15.89 -30.18
C GLY A 40 -22.61 15.41 -28.88
N LEU A 41 -22.19 15.92 -27.72
CA LEU A 41 -22.70 15.53 -26.40
C LEU A 41 -23.71 16.58 -25.86
N PRO A 42 -24.61 16.20 -24.95
CA PRO A 42 -25.60 17.11 -24.36
C PRO A 42 -24.98 18.06 -23.31
N VAL A 43 -23.97 18.83 -23.70
CA VAL A 43 -23.18 19.75 -22.86
C VAL A 43 -22.92 21.07 -23.56
N SER A 44 -22.82 22.15 -22.78
CA SER A 44 -22.34 23.45 -23.26
C SER A 44 -20.82 23.48 -23.17
N VAL A 45 -20.15 23.67 -24.30
CA VAL A 45 -18.68 23.70 -24.37
C VAL A 45 -18.20 25.14 -24.43
N THR A 46 -17.32 25.54 -23.52
CA THR A 46 -16.65 26.84 -23.53
C THR A 46 -15.16 26.67 -23.81
N THR A 47 -14.63 27.45 -24.74
CA THR A 47 -13.22 27.42 -25.15
C THR A 47 -12.54 28.75 -24.83
N PRO A 48 -12.20 29.00 -23.56
CA PRO A 48 -11.50 30.23 -23.18
C PRO A 48 -10.16 30.34 -23.90
N VAL A 49 -9.77 31.58 -24.22
CA VAL A 49 -8.51 31.84 -24.92
C VAL A 49 -7.35 31.81 -23.91
N GLY A 50 -6.36 30.95 -24.15
CA GLY A 50 -5.11 30.88 -23.38
C GLY A 50 -5.21 30.02 -22.11
N ASN A 51 -4.41 30.38 -21.08
CA ASN A 51 -4.31 29.66 -19.81
C ASN A 51 -5.38 30.09 -18.76
N VAL A 52 -6.44 30.77 -19.19
CA VAL A 52 -7.47 31.29 -18.29
C VAL A 52 -8.52 30.23 -17.99
N LEU A 53 -8.52 29.70 -16.78
CA LEU A 53 -9.56 28.76 -16.31
C LEU A 53 -10.87 29.51 -16.04
N PRO A 54 -12.02 29.08 -16.60
CA PRO A 54 -13.28 29.79 -16.46
C PRO A 54 -13.96 29.46 -15.12
N ASN A 55 -14.59 30.46 -14.51
CA ASN A 55 -15.25 30.33 -13.21
C ASN A 55 -16.55 29.52 -13.27
N GLU A 56 -17.24 29.50 -14.41
CA GLU A 56 -18.60 28.96 -14.52
C GLU A 56 -18.68 27.49 -14.97
N ALA A 57 -17.55 26.85 -15.26
CA ALA A 57 -17.54 25.48 -15.77
C ALA A 57 -17.78 24.43 -14.66
N ASP A 58 -18.61 23.43 -14.97
CA ASP A 58 -18.89 22.29 -14.09
C ASP A 58 -17.72 21.28 -14.06
N ALA A 59 -16.97 21.17 -15.16
CA ALA A 59 -15.69 20.48 -15.24
C ALA A 59 -14.73 21.17 -16.21
N ILE A 60 -13.43 20.98 -16.00
CA ILE A 60 -12.39 21.62 -16.81
C ILE A 60 -11.48 20.54 -17.39
N ILE A 61 -11.22 20.62 -18.68
CA ILE A 61 -10.25 19.83 -19.42
C ILE A 61 -9.15 20.77 -19.88
N TYR A 62 -7.93 20.55 -19.38
CA TYR A 62 -6.75 21.31 -19.77
C TYR A 62 -5.86 20.47 -20.68
N LEU A 63 -5.65 20.93 -21.92
CA LEU A 63 -4.84 20.25 -22.93
C LEU A 63 -3.37 20.60 -22.77
N LEU A 64 -2.54 19.57 -22.65
CA LEU A 64 -1.09 19.65 -22.55
C LEU A 64 -0.44 19.08 -23.80
N ASP A 65 0.30 19.91 -24.54
CA ASP A 65 1.08 19.45 -25.69
C ASP A 65 2.31 18.70 -25.17
N TYR A 66 2.38 17.41 -25.49
CA TYR A 66 3.51 16.59 -25.09
C TYR A 66 4.84 17.13 -25.64
N ASN A 67 4.85 17.68 -26.86
CA ASN A 67 6.07 18.20 -27.47
C ASN A 67 6.57 19.44 -26.74
N GLN A 68 5.67 20.35 -26.33
CA GLN A 68 6.05 21.53 -25.57
C GLN A 68 6.50 21.16 -24.16
N LEU A 69 5.83 20.21 -23.49
CA LEU A 69 6.24 19.71 -22.16
C LEU A 69 7.69 19.24 -22.13
N SER A 70 8.15 18.57 -23.20
CA SER A 70 9.52 18.10 -23.31
C SER A 70 10.55 19.22 -23.51
N GLN A 71 10.14 20.36 -24.05
CA GLN A 71 11.03 21.47 -24.42
C GLN A 71 11.04 22.59 -23.36
N THR A 72 9.90 22.85 -22.73
CA THR A 72 9.71 23.97 -21.80
C THR A 72 9.20 23.45 -20.47
N GLY A 73 10.13 23.15 -19.55
CA GLY A 73 9.82 22.79 -18.15
C GLY A 73 8.95 23.81 -17.40
N ASN A 74 8.72 25.00 -17.97
CA ASN A 74 7.87 26.06 -17.45
C ASN A 74 6.36 25.81 -17.63
N ALA A 75 5.93 24.97 -18.58
CA ALA A 75 4.50 24.79 -18.87
C ALA A 75 3.71 24.27 -17.65
N LEU A 76 4.29 23.34 -16.89
CA LEU A 76 3.69 22.84 -15.65
C LEU A 76 3.67 23.90 -14.54
N LEU A 77 4.69 24.77 -14.49
CA LEU A 77 4.77 25.86 -13.52
C LEU A 77 3.68 26.90 -13.77
N GLU A 78 3.49 27.31 -15.03
CA GLU A 78 2.42 28.23 -15.42
C GLU A 78 1.03 27.65 -15.11
N LEU A 79 0.83 26.36 -15.42
CA LEU A 79 -0.39 25.65 -15.05
C LEU A 79 -0.60 25.62 -13.53
N GLY A 80 0.45 25.32 -12.76
CA GLY A 80 0.41 25.31 -11.29
C GLY A 80 0.04 26.68 -10.72
N GLN A 81 0.60 27.76 -11.26
CA GLN A 81 0.27 29.13 -10.86
C GLN A 81 -1.19 29.49 -11.24
N ALA A 82 -1.63 29.15 -12.45
CA ALA A 82 -3.00 29.38 -12.89
C ALA A 82 -4.02 28.62 -12.01
N LEU A 83 -3.74 27.35 -11.68
CA LEU A 83 -4.54 26.55 -10.76
C LEU A 83 -4.57 27.15 -9.35
N SER A 84 -3.42 27.61 -8.84
CA SER A 84 -3.33 28.26 -7.53
C SER A 84 -4.20 29.50 -7.44
N GLN A 85 -4.11 30.37 -8.45
CA GLN A 85 -4.89 31.61 -8.50
C GLN A 85 -6.39 31.32 -8.59
N GLN A 86 -6.77 30.25 -9.29
CA GLN A 86 -8.17 29.89 -9.52
C GLN A 86 -8.78 29.17 -8.32
N LEU A 87 -8.03 28.31 -7.64
CA LEU A 87 -8.45 27.77 -6.36
C LEU A 87 -8.63 28.85 -5.30
N ALA A 88 -7.76 29.87 -5.26
CA ALA A 88 -7.93 30.99 -4.36
C ALA A 88 -9.23 31.78 -4.65
N ARG A 89 -9.68 31.82 -5.92
CA ARG A 89 -10.97 32.38 -6.30
C ARG A 89 -12.13 31.45 -5.92
N TRP A 90 -12.05 30.17 -6.25
CA TRP A 90 -13.09 29.18 -5.90
C TRP A 90 -13.26 28.99 -4.40
N GLY A 91 -12.19 29.10 -3.61
CA GLY A 91 -12.25 29.02 -2.15
C GLY A 91 -13.00 30.19 -1.49
N LYS A 92 -13.13 31.34 -2.18
CA LYS A 92 -14.00 32.44 -1.73
C LYS A 92 -15.48 32.16 -2.00
N GLU A 93 -15.79 31.33 -2.97
CA GLU A 93 -17.15 30.84 -3.20
C GLU A 93 -17.41 29.70 -2.18
N LEU A 94 -18.48 29.81 -1.39
CA LEU A 94 -18.84 28.91 -0.27
C LEU A 94 -19.07 27.42 -0.64
N SER A 95 -18.64 26.99 -1.82
CA SER A 95 -18.65 25.62 -2.33
C SER A 95 -17.21 25.09 -2.50
N PRO A 96 -16.50 24.75 -1.41
CA PRO A 96 -15.08 24.37 -1.42
C PRO A 96 -14.83 22.91 -1.84
N GLY A 97 -15.65 22.36 -2.74
CA GLY A 97 -15.61 20.95 -3.11
C GLY A 97 -15.12 20.70 -4.53
N GLN A 98 -13.84 20.34 -4.68
CA GLN A 98 -13.29 19.50 -5.76
C GLN A 98 -13.97 19.62 -7.14
N ARG A 99 -13.90 20.80 -7.78
CA ARG A 99 -14.29 20.89 -9.19
C ARG A 99 -13.43 19.88 -9.98
N PRO A 100 -14.05 18.97 -10.76
CA PRO A 100 -13.30 17.94 -11.46
C PRO A 100 -12.41 18.59 -12.51
N PHE A 101 -11.12 18.28 -12.42
CA PHE A 101 -10.08 18.84 -13.29
C PHE A 101 -9.38 17.70 -14.02
N PHE A 102 -9.45 17.72 -15.35
CA PHE A 102 -8.84 16.72 -16.21
C PHE A 102 -7.67 17.34 -16.94
N LEU A 103 -6.53 16.66 -16.90
CA LEU A 103 -5.41 16.95 -17.77
C LEU A 103 -5.45 15.98 -18.94
N ALA A 104 -5.31 16.49 -20.16
CA ALA A 104 -5.35 15.71 -21.37
C ALA A 104 -4.06 15.95 -22.15
N LEU A 105 -3.19 14.95 -22.15
CA LEU A 105 -1.95 14.93 -22.89
C LEU A 105 -2.23 14.58 -24.36
N TYR A 106 -1.77 15.40 -25.30
CA TYR A 106 -1.95 15.17 -26.74
C TYR A 106 -0.63 15.36 -27.52
N ASN A 107 -0.60 14.96 -28.79
CA ASN A 107 0.60 14.88 -29.65
C ASN A 107 1.68 13.89 -29.17
N TRP A 108 1.33 12.98 -28.27
CA TRP A 108 2.22 11.91 -27.81
C TRP A 108 2.38 10.82 -28.88
N GLU A 109 1.45 10.74 -29.83
CA GLU A 109 1.38 9.72 -30.89
C GLU A 109 2.62 9.73 -31.79
N LYS A 110 3.21 10.91 -32.01
CA LYS A 110 4.44 11.04 -32.82
C LYS A 110 5.63 10.32 -32.21
N GLN A 111 5.71 10.29 -30.87
CA GLN A 111 6.75 9.55 -30.16
C GLN A 111 6.37 8.08 -30.00
N ALA A 112 5.07 7.82 -29.81
CA ALA A 112 4.57 6.47 -29.67
C ALA A 112 4.57 5.66 -30.98
N ALA A 113 4.65 6.33 -32.15
CA ALA A 113 4.68 5.70 -33.47
C ALA A 113 5.88 4.76 -33.69
N VAL A 114 6.93 4.86 -32.86
CA VAL A 114 8.10 3.96 -32.91
C VAL A 114 7.82 2.64 -32.16
N PHE A 115 6.79 2.60 -31.31
CA PHE A 115 6.46 1.45 -30.47
C PHE A 115 5.32 0.62 -31.05
N SER A 116 5.28 -0.66 -30.68
CA SER A 116 4.07 -1.46 -30.85
C SER A 116 2.93 -0.94 -29.97
N LEU A 117 1.67 -1.19 -30.33
CA LEU A 117 0.51 -0.67 -29.57
C LEU A 117 0.56 -1.00 -28.06
N PRO A 118 0.89 -2.23 -27.62
CA PRO A 118 1.01 -2.52 -26.18
C PRO A 118 2.12 -1.69 -25.51
N GLN A 119 3.29 -1.58 -26.14
CA GLN A 119 4.41 -0.81 -25.64
C GLN A 119 4.10 0.70 -25.59
N ALA A 120 3.36 1.21 -26.56
CA ALA A 120 2.89 2.60 -26.58
C ALA A 120 1.96 2.89 -25.39
N LEU A 121 1.07 1.96 -25.05
CA LEU A 121 0.17 2.09 -23.89
C LEU A 121 0.94 2.08 -22.57
N ASP A 122 1.89 1.16 -22.40
CA ASP A 122 2.72 1.08 -21.20
C ASP A 122 3.60 2.33 -21.02
N TRP A 123 4.23 2.78 -22.11
CA TRP A 123 5.02 4.01 -22.15
C TRP A 123 4.16 5.22 -21.74
N LEU A 124 2.93 5.30 -22.25
CA LEU A 124 2.01 6.38 -21.98
C LEU A 124 1.55 6.38 -20.51
N GLU A 125 1.31 5.22 -19.90
CA GLU A 125 1.01 5.13 -18.47
C GLU A 125 2.20 5.52 -17.58
N GLU A 126 3.43 5.21 -17.98
CA GLU A 126 4.64 5.71 -17.30
C GLU A 126 4.73 7.24 -17.37
N ARG A 127 4.56 7.82 -18.57
CA ARG A 127 4.61 9.28 -18.76
C ARG A 127 3.50 9.99 -17.98
N LYS A 128 2.32 9.37 -17.87
CA LYS A 128 1.26 9.89 -17.01
C LYS A 128 1.70 9.95 -15.54
N ARG A 129 2.31 8.90 -15.02
CA ARG A 129 2.79 8.83 -13.63
C ARG A 129 3.86 9.88 -13.34
N GLU A 130 4.84 10.02 -14.23
CA GLU A 130 5.88 11.05 -14.13
C GLU A 130 5.30 12.47 -14.14
N LEU A 131 4.40 12.78 -15.09
CA LEU A 131 3.76 14.10 -15.17
C LEU A 131 2.92 14.42 -13.93
N LEU A 132 2.21 13.43 -13.38
CA LEU A 132 1.48 13.59 -12.12
C LEU A 132 2.42 13.89 -10.95
N GLN A 133 3.58 13.21 -10.88
CA GLN A 133 4.59 13.47 -9.86
C GLN A 133 5.20 14.87 -10.01
N GLN A 134 5.56 15.28 -11.23
CA GLN A 134 6.07 16.62 -11.50
C GLN A 134 5.04 17.70 -11.15
N LEU A 135 3.80 17.54 -11.58
CA LEU A 135 2.70 18.43 -11.23
C LEU A 135 2.50 18.49 -9.71
N SER A 136 2.56 17.35 -9.02
CA SER A 136 2.44 17.32 -7.55
C SER A 136 3.53 18.16 -6.87
N SER A 137 4.76 18.14 -7.39
CA SER A 137 5.87 18.94 -6.88
C SER A 137 5.69 20.44 -7.14
N VAL A 138 5.11 20.80 -8.29
CA VAL A 138 4.82 22.20 -8.64
C VAL A 138 3.68 22.72 -7.78
N LEU A 139 2.60 21.95 -7.65
CA LEU A 139 1.47 22.30 -6.80
C LEU A 139 1.90 22.43 -5.33
N ALA A 140 2.78 21.55 -4.84
CA ALA A 140 3.34 21.66 -3.49
C ALA A 140 4.15 22.95 -3.30
N ARG A 141 4.94 23.36 -4.30
CA ARG A 141 5.66 24.65 -4.30
C ARG A 141 4.71 25.85 -4.30
N CYS A 142 3.54 25.72 -4.91
CA CYS A 142 2.46 26.70 -4.86
C CYS A 142 1.56 26.57 -3.60
N GLY A 143 1.92 25.73 -2.63
CA GLY A 143 1.17 25.56 -1.38
C GLY A 143 -0.08 24.68 -1.47
N MET A 144 -0.22 23.88 -2.53
CA MET A 144 -1.38 23.03 -2.78
C MET A 144 -1.06 21.53 -2.61
N ARG A 145 -2.07 20.72 -2.24
CA ARG A 145 -1.94 19.25 -2.12
C ARG A 145 -2.95 18.54 -3.05
N LEU A 146 -2.51 17.50 -3.75
CA LEU A 146 -3.34 16.64 -4.63
C LEU A 146 -4.13 15.53 -3.90
N LYS A 147 -4.27 15.59 -2.56
CA LYS A 147 -4.94 14.53 -1.77
C LYS A 147 -6.41 14.88 -1.48
N ALA A 148 -7.31 13.90 -1.46
CA ALA A 148 -8.72 14.12 -1.10
C ALA A 148 -8.86 14.81 0.29
N GLY A 149 -9.47 15.99 0.30
CA GLY A 149 -9.67 16.84 1.49
C GLY A 149 -10.18 18.24 1.13
N PHE A 150 -10.47 19.07 2.13
CA PHE A 150 -10.82 20.49 1.92
C PHE A 150 -9.63 21.21 1.25
N GLY A 151 -9.87 21.92 0.14
CA GLY A 151 -8.81 22.59 -0.63
C GLY A 151 -8.01 21.67 -1.58
N SER A 152 -8.53 20.48 -1.89
CA SER A 152 -7.90 19.55 -2.85
C SER A 152 -8.48 19.62 -4.26
N ILE A 153 -7.64 19.36 -5.26
CA ILE A 153 -8.06 19.20 -6.66
C ILE A 153 -8.16 17.71 -6.95
N GLN A 154 -9.34 17.25 -7.40
CA GLN A 154 -9.45 15.93 -8.01
C GLN A 154 -8.93 16.02 -9.45
N CYS A 155 -7.61 15.83 -9.59
CA CYS A 155 -6.94 15.84 -10.89
C CYS A 155 -6.90 14.41 -11.46
N ARG A 156 -7.33 14.25 -12.71
CA ARG A 156 -7.15 13.00 -13.48
C ARG A 156 -6.38 13.29 -14.76
N LEU A 157 -5.38 12.48 -15.05
CA LEU A 157 -4.57 12.62 -16.26
C LEU A 157 -5.00 11.59 -17.31
N TRP A 158 -5.27 12.07 -18.50
CA TRP A 158 -5.64 11.33 -19.70
C TRP A 158 -4.59 11.55 -20.77
N ALA A 159 -4.48 10.59 -21.67
CA ALA A 159 -3.82 10.81 -22.94
C ALA A 159 -4.87 10.65 -24.03
N VAL A 160 -4.91 11.61 -24.95
CA VAL A 160 -5.87 11.66 -26.03
C VAL A 160 -5.16 11.84 -27.35
N SER A 161 -5.64 11.16 -28.39
CA SER A 161 -5.18 11.41 -29.73
C SER A 161 -6.11 12.36 -30.45
N LEU A 162 -5.56 13.45 -30.97
CA LEU A 162 -6.29 14.45 -31.77
C LEU A 162 -5.80 14.49 -33.23
N CYS A 163 -4.90 13.58 -33.61
CA CYS A 163 -4.38 13.45 -34.96
C CYS A 163 -5.46 12.96 -35.93
N GLU A 164 -5.43 13.52 -37.14
CA GLU A 164 -6.26 13.01 -38.24
C GLU A 164 -5.71 11.69 -38.76
N ALA A 165 -6.57 10.84 -39.33
CA ALA A 165 -6.16 9.54 -39.89
C ALA A 165 -5.08 9.68 -40.99
N SER A 166 -5.05 10.81 -41.68
CA SER A 166 -4.04 11.17 -42.69
C SER A 166 -2.65 11.41 -42.10
N GLU A 167 -2.54 11.82 -40.83
CA GLU A 167 -1.28 12.17 -40.17
C GLU A 167 -0.53 10.96 -39.59
N LEU A 168 -1.20 9.82 -39.44
CA LEU A 168 -0.67 8.59 -38.83
C LEU A 168 -0.80 7.37 -39.77
N PRO A 169 -0.07 7.35 -40.91
CA PRO A 169 -0.14 6.24 -41.85
C PRO A 169 0.33 4.93 -41.18
N GLY A 170 -0.57 3.93 -41.15
CA GLY A 170 -0.30 2.60 -40.54
C GLY A 170 -0.83 2.41 -39.13
N HIS A 171 -1.34 3.45 -38.46
CA HIS A 171 -1.85 3.39 -37.07
C HIS A 171 -3.27 3.97 -36.91
N ALA A 172 -4.17 3.62 -37.82
CA ALA A 172 -5.56 4.10 -37.79
C ALA A 172 -6.29 3.83 -36.46
N SER A 173 -5.91 2.78 -35.72
CA SER A 173 -6.45 2.44 -34.41
C SER A 173 -6.16 3.47 -33.31
N LEU A 174 -5.17 4.35 -33.51
CA LEU A 174 -4.82 5.42 -32.56
C LEU A 174 -5.63 6.69 -32.79
N THR A 175 -6.31 6.84 -33.94
CA THR A 175 -7.14 8.01 -34.21
C THR A 175 -8.25 8.15 -33.18
N ASN A 176 -8.39 9.34 -32.58
CA ASN A 176 -9.35 9.61 -31.51
C ASN A 176 -9.18 8.76 -30.24
N PHE A 177 -8.03 8.11 -30.04
CA PHE A 177 -7.75 7.33 -28.84
C PHE A 177 -8.01 8.16 -27.58
N GLY A 178 -8.76 7.59 -26.62
CA GLY A 178 -9.00 8.22 -25.32
C GLY A 178 -9.99 9.40 -25.31
N VAL A 179 -10.34 9.97 -26.48
CA VAL A 179 -11.20 11.17 -26.57
C VAL A 179 -12.60 10.89 -26.03
N ALA A 180 -13.23 9.79 -26.48
CA ALA A 180 -14.57 9.42 -26.04
C ALA A 180 -14.61 9.11 -24.52
N GLN A 181 -13.60 8.40 -24.00
CA GLN A 181 -13.50 8.05 -22.59
C GLN A 181 -13.27 9.29 -21.72
N LEU A 182 -12.39 10.20 -22.14
CA LEU A 182 -12.16 11.47 -21.44
C LEU A 182 -13.45 12.28 -21.37
N LEU A 183 -14.14 12.45 -22.50
CA LEU A 183 -15.37 13.25 -22.54
C LEU A 183 -16.49 12.61 -21.71
N ASP A 184 -16.73 11.30 -21.81
CA ASP A 184 -17.72 10.59 -20.98
C ASP A 184 -17.42 10.76 -19.49
N GLN A 185 -16.16 10.59 -19.08
CA GLN A 185 -15.78 10.80 -17.68
C GLN A 185 -15.91 12.25 -17.22
N ALA A 186 -15.56 13.21 -18.07
CA ALA A 186 -15.71 14.63 -17.77
C ALA A 186 -17.19 15.00 -17.59
N VAL A 187 -18.07 14.52 -18.47
CA VAL A 187 -19.52 14.71 -18.38
C VAL A 187 -20.07 14.08 -17.10
N ARG A 188 -19.71 12.83 -16.78
CA ARG A 188 -20.17 12.16 -15.55
C ARG A 188 -19.70 12.89 -14.30
N ALA A 189 -18.43 13.31 -14.26
CA ALA A 189 -17.87 14.05 -13.13
C ALA A 189 -18.54 15.43 -12.98
N ALA A 190 -18.79 16.14 -14.08
CA ALA A 190 -19.51 17.41 -14.09
C ALA A 190 -20.95 17.27 -13.59
N GLN A 191 -21.66 16.21 -13.99
CA GLN A 191 -23.00 15.88 -13.48
C GLN A 191 -22.99 15.61 -11.98
N GLN A 192 -22.01 14.84 -11.50
CA GLN A 192 -21.85 14.55 -10.08
C GLN A 192 -21.54 15.82 -9.28
N PHE A 193 -20.63 16.65 -9.77
CA PHE A 193 -20.32 17.95 -9.18
C PHE A 193 -21.57 18.81 -9.08
N ARG A 194 -22.32 19.00 -10.18
CA ARG A 194 -23.54 19.81 -10.18
C ARG A 194 -24.63 19.27 -9.26
N ARG A 195 -24.81 17.94 -9.20
CA ARG A 195 -25.73 17.29 -8.24
C ARG A 195 -25.32 17.57 -6.80
N ARG A 196 -24.03 17.47 -6.48
CA ARG A 196 -23.50 17.79 -5.14
C ARG A 196 -23.67 19.27 -4.81
N THR A 197 -23.35 20.18 -5.73
CA THR A 197 -23.52 21.63 -5.53
C THR A 197 -24.97 22.01 -5.36
N ARG A 198 -25.90 21.41 -6.11
CA ARG A 198 -27.35 21.61 -5.89
C ARG A 198 -27.80 21.08 -4.53
N LYS A 199 -27.40 19.85 -4.17
CA LYS A 199 -27.72 19.26 -2.86
C LYS A 199 -27.12 20.10 -1.73
N GLN A 200 -25.90 20.61 -1.87
CA GLN A 200 -25.26 21.46 -0.87
C GLN A 200 -25.95 22.82 -0.76
N LYS A 201 -26.35 23.45 -1.87
CA LYS A 201 -27.15 24.69 -1.84
C LYS A 201 -28.51 24.46 -1.17
N GLN A 202 -29.20 23.37 -1.51
CA GLN A 202 -30.45 22.96 -0.85
C GLN A 202 -30.24 22.67 0.63
N LEU A 203 -29.17 21.94 0.98
CA LEU A 203 -28.84 21.61 2.35
C LEU A 203 -28.44 22.84 3.14
N LEU A 204 -27.72 23.81 2.56
CA LEU A 204 -27.44 25.11 3.20
C LEU A 204 -28.72 25.93 3.40
N LEU A 205 -29.62 25.94 2.40
CA LEU A 205 -30.94 26.59 2.52
C LEU A 205 -31.85 25.90 3.55
N LEU A 206 -31.68 24.60 3.79
CA LEU A 206 -32.40 23.85 4.84
C LEU A 206 -31.71 23.96 6.20
N MET A 207 -30.38 24.01 6.22
CA MET A 207 -29.58 24.12 7.44
C MET A 207 -29.64 25.52 8.02
N ALA A 208 -29.76 26.59 7.23
CA ALA A 208 -29.96 27.93 7.77
C ALA A 208 -31.21 28.04 8.67
N PRO A 209 -32.42 27.64 8.22
CA PRO A 209 -33.58 27.61 9.09
C PRO A 209 -33.49 26.51 10.14
N ALA A 210 -32.89 25.34 9.87
CA ALA A 210 -32.71 24.31 10.90
C ALA A 210 -31.78 24.78 12.03
N CYS A 211 -30.68 25.47 11.72
CA CYS A 211 -29.80 26.11 12.69
C CYS A 211 -30.49 27.26 13.40
N LEU A 212 -31.36 28.02 12.73
CA LEU A 212 -32.15 29.07 13.39
C LEU A 212 -33.19 28.45 14.35
N VAL A 213 -33.87 27.39 13.95
CA VAL A 213 -34.78 26.60 14.79
C VAL A 213 -34.01 25.95 15.94
N LEU A 214 -32.80 25.44 15.69
CA LEU A 214 -31.94 24.83 16.71
C LEU A 214 -31.36 25.88 17.64
N LEU A 215 -31.05 27.10 17.16
CA LEU A 215 -30.61 28.22 17.99
C LEU A 215 -31.76 28.73 18.86
N VAL A 216 -32.94 28.96 18.28
CA VAL A 216 -34.16 29.29 19.03
C VAL A 216 -34.51 28.16 20.02
N GLY A 217 -34.37 26.91 19.59
CA GLY A 217 -34.57 25.71 20.39
C GLY A 217 -33.48 25.51 21.45
N MET A 218 -32.25 25.96 21.24
CA MET A 218 -31.19 25.97 22.26
C MET A 218 -31.38 27.14 23.22
N ILE A 219 -31.91 28.29 22.79
CA ILE A 219 -32.24 29.40 23.70
C ILE A 219 -33.44 29.02 24.56
N ALA A 220 -34.53 28.55 23.94
CA ALA A 220 -35.69 28.01 24.62
C ALA A 220 -35.33 26.75 25.42
N GLY A 221 -34.41 25.94 24.91
CA GLY A 221 -33.92 24.71 25.51
C GLY A 221 -32.97 24.93 26.65
N LEU A 222 -32.11 25.97 26.65
CA LEU A 222 -31.32 26.41 27.81
C LEU A 222 -32.26 26.98 28.88
N TRP A 223 -33.26 27.76 28.47
CA TRP A 223 -34.33 28.23 29.36
C TRP A 223 -35.12 27.05 29.94
N PHE A 224 -35.41 26.03 29.14
CA PHE A 224 -36.03 24.80 29.61
C PHE A 224 -35.06 23.92 30.39
N LEU A 225 -33.75 23.90 30.11
CA LEU A 225 -32.73 23.12 30.82
C LEU A 225 -32.48 23.70 32.20
N THR A 226 -32.57 25.03 32.36
CA THR A 226 -32.63 25.66 33.68
C THR A 226 -33.87 25.22 34.47
N VAL A 227 -34.97 24.87 33.79
CA VAL A 227 -36.19 24.31 34.38
C VAL A 227 -36.13 22.78 34.54
N ARG A 228 -35.38 22.06 33.68
CA ARG A 228 -35.30 20.59 33.60
C ARG A 228 -34.07 19.98 34.25
N LEU A 229 -33.06 20.76 34.64
CA LEU A 229 -32.04 20.34 35.61
C LEU A 229 -32.67 20.04 36.99
N GLN A 230 -33.94 20.44 37.19
CA GLN A 230 -34.79 19.97 38.30
C GLN A 230 -35.55 18.67 38.01
N SER A 231 -35.50 18.11 36.80
CA SER A 231 -36.28 16.91 36.42
C SER A 231 -35.62 16.13 35.27
N GLY A 232 -34.78 15.16 35.63
CA GLY A 232 -34.13 14.23 34.70
C GLY A 232 -35.13 13.36 33.92
N SER A 233 -34.78 13.00 32.70
CA SER A 233 -35.57 12.07 31.88
C SER A 233 -34.75 11.40 30.77
N PRO A 234 -35.21 10.24 30.27
CA PRO A 234 -34.41 9.05 30.03
C PRO A 234 -34.11 8.80 28.55
N GLN A 235 -33.18 7.88 28.30
CA GLN A 235 -32.81 7.38 26.98
C GLN A 235 -33.90 6.46 26.39
N VAL A 236 -34.11 6.57 25.07
CA VAL A 236 -35.04 5.75 24.30
C VAL A 236 -34.33 4.47 23.85
N PRO A 237 -34.86 3.27 24.16
CA PRO A 237 -34.29 2.00 23.70
C PRO A 237 -34.73 1.70 22.26
N VAL A 238 -33.79 1.25 21.44
CA VAL A 238 -34.05 0.61 20.14
C VAL A 238 -34.49 -0.83 20.43
N PRO A 239 -35.47 -1.43 19.71
CA PRO A 239 -36.05 -2.71 20.12
C PRO A 239 -35.03 -3.85 20.09
N ASP A 240 -34.91 -4.49 21.26
CA ASP A 240 -34.08 -5.65 21.58
C ASP A 240 -34.64 -6.94 20.95
N ASP A 241 -33.80 -7.65 20.20
CA ASP A 241 -33.97 -9.03 19.74
C ASP A 241 -35.19 -9.36 18.81
N PRO A 242 -34.97 -9.67 17.50
CA PRO A 242 -36.06 -10.06 16.59
C PRO A 242 -36.72 -11.40 16.93
N THR A 243 -36.16 -12.17 17.86
CA THR A 243 -36.62 -13.52 18.22
C THR A 243 -37.50 -13.56 19.47
N VAL A 244 -37.85 -12.42 20.09
CA VAL A 244 -38.66 -12.40 21.33
C VAL A 244 -40.00 -13.14 21.19
N PHE A 245 -40.57 -13.18 19.98
CA PHE A 245 -41.86 -13.85 19.71
C PHE A 245 -41.76 -15.36 19.47
N LEU A 246 -40.54 -15.92 19.35
CA LEU A 246 -40.35 -17.34 19.05
C LEU A 246 -40.37 -18.19 20.33
N PRO A 247 -40.87 -19.44 20.27
CA PRO A 247 -40.69 -20.43 21.33
C PRO A 247 -39.22 -20.60 21.73
N PRO A 248 -38.90 -20.99 22.99
CA PRO A 248 -37.52 -21.04 23.48
C PRO A 248 -36.56 -21.89 22.63
N VAL A 249 -37.03 -23.04 22.16
CA VAL A 249 -36.23 -23.95 21.30
C VAL A 249 -35.97 -23.30 19.94
N GLU A 250 -37.00 -22.74 19.30
CA GLU A 250 -36.86 -22.05 18.01
C GLU A 250 -35.93 -20.85 18.12
N ARG A 251 -36.02 -20.09 19.21
CA ARG A 251 -35.12 -18.97 19.51
C ARG A 251 -33.66 -19.42 19.62
N LEU A 252 -33.38 -20.50 20.35
CA LEU A 252 -32.04 -21.08 20.43
C LEU A 252 -31.55 -21.57 19.06
N THR A 253 -32.40 -22.23 18.28
CA THR A 253 -32.03 -22.70 16.93
C THR A 253 -31.70 -21.54 16.00
N TRP A 254 -32.48 -20.46 16.05
CA TRP A 254 -32.28 -19.26 15.22
C TRP A 254 -30.95 -18.59 15.53
N TRP A 255 -30.64 -18.36 16.81
CA TRP A 255 -29.35 -17.79 17.21
C TRP A 255 -28.19 -18.74 16.92
N THR A 256 -28.39 -20.05 17.04
CA THR A 256 -27.37 -21.04 16.64
C THR A 256 -27.07 -20.94 15.14
N ASP A 257 -28.10 -20.85 14.29
CA ASP A 257 -27.92 -20.68 12.84
C ASP A 257 -27.25 -19.34 12.51
N ARG A 258 -27.69 -18.25 13.14
CA ARG A 258 -27.07 -16.93 12.97
C ARG A 258 -25.58 -16.94 13.34
N GLY A 259 -25.22 -17.58 14.45
CA GLY A 259 -23.83 -17.73 14.88
C GLY A 259 -23.01 -18.57 13.90
N ARG A 260 -23.58 -19.64 13.34
CA ARG A 260 -22.92 -20.44 12.28
C ARG A 260 -22.66 -19.62 11.02
N ARG A 261 -23.61 -18.77 10.60
CA ARG A 261 -23.42 -17.86 9.46
C ARG A 261 -22.29 -16.85 9.71
N LEU A 262 -22.20 -16.32 10.94
CA LEU A 262 -21.09 -15.45 11.34
C LEU A 262 -19.74 -16.17 11.29
N LEU A 263 -19.66 -17.44 11.69
CA LEU A 263 -18.45 -18.25 11.57
C LEU A 263 -18.07 -18.58 10.12
N ARG A 264 -19.05 -18.68 9.23
CA ARG A 264 -18.84 -18.97 7.80
C ARG A 264 -18.58 -17.73 6.95
N TRP A 265 -18.76 -16.53 7.49
CA TRP A 265 -18.55 -15.27 6.80
C TRP A 265 -19.42 -15.04 5.54
N GLU A 266 -20.58 -15.71 5.45
CA GLU A 266 -21.46 -15.70 4.27
C GLU A 266 -21.96 -14.28 3.89
N ASP A 267 -22.17 -13.41 4.89
CA ASP A 267 -22.79 -12.09 4.71
C ASP A 267 -21.78 -10.91 4.61
N TRP A 268 -20.48 -11.15 4.80
CA TRP A 268 -19.52 -10.08 5.14
C TRP A 268 -18.43 -9.81 4.09
N ARG A 269 -18.74 -10.09 2.82
CA ARG A 269 -17.87 -9.78 1.66
C ARG A 269 -18.32 -8.49 0.98
N LYS A 270 -17.46 -7.47 0.93
CA LYS A 270 -17.77 -6.15 0.34
C LYS A 270 -17.57 -6.11 -1.18
N GLY A 271 -18.44 -6.74 -1.96
CA GLY A 271 -18.62 -6.50 -3.42
C GLY A 271 -17.41 -6.74 -4.37
N HIS A 272 -16.20 -6.81 -3.84
CA HIS A 272 -14.98 -7.34 -4.44
C HIS A 272 -14.67 -8.64 -3.70
N ALA A 273 -14.40 -9.71 -4.44
CA ALA A 273 -14.30 -11.07 -3.93
C ALA A 273 -13.16 -11.31 -2.91
N LEU A 274 -12.40 -10.28 -2.50
CA LEU A 274 -11.14 -10.42 -1.77
C LEU A 274 -11.01 -9.53 -0.52
N THR A 275 -12.00 -8.73 -0.13
CA THR A 275 -11.89 -7.88 1.06
C THR A 275 -12.99 -8.18 2.09
N LEU A 276 -12.55 -8.64 3.26
CA LEU A 276 -13.40 -8.92 4.41
C LEU A 276 -13.81 -7.62 5.10
N ASP A 277 -15.11 -7.49 5.43
CA ASP A 277 -15.62 -6.33 6.19
C ASP A 277 -15.47 -6.54 7.70
N TRP A 278 -14.24 -6.52 8.20
CA TRP A 278 -13.94 -6.69 9.62
C TRP A 278 -14.73 -5.76 10.55
N PRO A 279 -14.84 -4.44 10.32
CA PRO A 279 -15.58 -3.56 11.21
C PRO A 279 -17.07 -3.94 11.30
N GLY A 280 -17.66 -4.26 10.14
CA GLY A 280 -19.04 -4.73 10.05
C GLY A 280 -19.22 -6.03 10.83
N TRP A 281 -18.40 -7.03 10.56
CA TRP A 281 -18.46 -8.34 11.20
C TRP A 281 -18.27 -8.26 12.73
N LEU A 282 -17.28 -7.48 13.20
CA LEU A 282 -17.02 -7.27 14.63
C LEU A 282 -18.23 -6.66 15.34
N SER A 283 -18.88 -5.67 14.71
CA SER A 283 -20.08 -5.03 15.26
C SER A 283 -21.23 -6.02 15.41
N GLU A 284 -21.40 -6.93 14.45
CA GLU A 284 -22.46 -7.92 14.48
C GLU A 284 -22.19 -9.04 15.48
N VAL A 285 -20.94 -9.51 15.59
CA VAL A 285 -20.55 -10.47 16.63
C VAL A 285 -20.79 -9.91 18.02
N GLN A 286 -20.52 -8.61 18.23
CA GLN A 286 -20.83 -7.96 19.50
C GLN A 286 -22.34 -7.95 19.79
N ARG A 287 -23.18 -7.58 18.81
CA ARG A 287 -24.65 -7.65 18.95
C ARG A 287 -25.14 -9.07 19.23
N PHE A 288 -24.60 -10.04 18.48
CA PHE A 288 -24.89 -11.47 18.67
C PHE A 288 -24.59 -11.90 20.10
N ARG A 289 -23.41 -11.59 20.65
CA ARG A 289 -23.03 -11.95 22.02
C ARG A 289 -23.93 -11.30 23.06
N GLN A 290 -24.29 -10.04 22.87
CA GLN A 290 -25.22 -9.33 23.74
C GLN A 290 -26.60 -9.99 23.76
N ALA A 291 -27.13 -10.36 22.59
CA ALA A 291 -28.42 -11.04 22.49
C ALA A 291 -28.38 -12.46 23.09
N VAL A 292 -27.33 -13.24 22.82
CA VAL A 292 -27.16 -14.59 23.36
C VAL A 292 -27.05 -14.58 24.88
N ALA A 293 -26.40 -13.58 25.47
CA ALA A 293 -26.31 -13.43 26.93
C ALA A 293 -27.67 -13.16 27.61
N GLN A 294 -28.68 -12.71 26.86
CA GLN A 294 -30.03 -12.44 27.35
C GLN A 294 -30.97 -13.64 27.16
N LEU A 295 -30.51 -14.75 26.56
CA LEU A 295 -31.36 -15.91 26.32
C LEU A 295 -31.69 -16.65 27.64
N PRO A 296 -32.94 -17.11 27.80
CA PRO A 296 -33.34 -17.88 28.98
C PRO A 296 -32.60 -19.23 29.04
N GLN A 297 -32.35 -19.72 30.26
CA GLN A 297 -31.71 -21.03 30.45
C GLN A 297 -32.62 -22.16 29.94
N PRO A 298 -32.05 -23.17 29.23
CA PRO A 298 -32.84 -24.27 28.66
C PRO A 298 -33.39 -25.19 29.76
N ILE A 299 -34.70 -25.44 29.75
CA ILE A 299 -35.38 -26.34 30.70
C ILE A 299 -35.52 -27.76 30.13
N SER A 300 -35.67 -27.90 28.81
CA SER A 300 -35.86 -29.20 28.15
C SER A 300 -34.52 -29.83 27.70
N PRO A 301 -34.41 -31.17 27.64
CA PRO A 301 -33.20 -31.86 27.18
C PRO A 301 -32.84 -31.54 25.73
N GLU A 302 -33.85 -31.34 24.86
CA GLU A 302 -33.62 -30.91 23.47
C GLU A 302 -33.03 -29.50 23.39
N ALA A 303 -33.49 -28.58 24.25
CA ALA A 303 -32.94 -27.22 24.32
C ALA A 303 -31.49 -27.20 24.83
N GLN A 304 -31.09 -28.17 25.66
CA GLN A 304 -29.71 -28.28 26.16
C GLN A 304 -28.70 -28.55 25.03
N LEU A 305 -29.06 -29.39 24.05
CA LEU A 305 -28.19 -29.66 22.89
C LEU A 305 -27.92 -28.37 22.09
N TRP A 306 -28.96 -27.57 21.84
CA TRP A 306 -28.83 -26.29 21.14
C TRP A 306 -28.08 -25.25 21.96
N ALA A 307 -28.32 -25.19 23.26
CA ALA A 307 -27.58 -24.29 24.15
C ALA A 307 -26.08 -24.63 24.19
N GLN A 308 -25.71 -25.91 24.18
CA GLN A 308 -24.32 -26.34 24.11
C GLN A 308 -23.68 -25.93 22.78
N ALA A 309 -24.34 -26.20 21.65
CA ALA A 309 -23.86 -25.77 20.34
C ALA A 309 -23.70 -24.24 20.24
N LEU A 310 -24.66 -23.49 20.77
CA LEU A 310 -24.61 -22.02 20.80
C LEU A 310 -23.46 -21.51 21.69
N ALA A 311 -23.21 -22.16 22.83
CA ALA A 311 -22.10 -21.83 23.70
C ALA A 311 -20.74 -22.06 23.01
N ASP A 312 -20.60 -23.16 22.27
CA ASP A 312 -19.38 -23.46 21.51
C ASP A 312 -19.16 -22.45 20.36
N ILE A 313 -20.22 -22.11 19.60
CA ILE A 313 -20.16 -21.07 18.57
C ILE A 313 -19.80 -19.71 19.16
N SER A 314 -20.44 -19.33 20.27
CA SER A 314 -20.16 -18.07 20.97
C SER A 314 -18.71 -18.01 21.46
N ARG A 315 -18.16 -19.14 21.95
CA ARG A 315 -16.75 -19.26 22.33
C ARG A 315 -15.83 -19.07 21.12
N GLN A 316 -16.11 -19.71 19.99
CA GLN A 316 -15.31 -19.56 18.76
C GLN A 316 -15.35 -18.12 18.22
N LEU A 317 -16.54 -17.54 18.09
CA LEU A 317 -16.72 -16.15 17.65
C LEU A 317 -16.02 -15.17 18.58
N THR A 318 -16.08 -15.41 19.90
CA THR A 318 -15.33 -14.61 20.88
C THR A 318 -13.83 -14.72 20.60
N ARG A 319 -13.25 -15.92 20.48
CA ARG A 319 -11.82 -16.10 20.18
C ARG A 319 -11.39 -15.35 18.91
N ILE A 320 -12.18 -15.43 17.83
CA ILE A 320 -11.89 -14.73 16.57
C ILE A 320 -11.98 -13.21 16.77
N GLN A 321 -13.04 -12.73 17.41
CA GLN A 321 -13.25 -11.32 17.70
C GLN A 321 -12.09 -10.75 18.52
N GLU A 322 -11.66 -11.45 19.57
CA GLU A 322 -10.54 -11.03 20.41
C GLU A 322 -9.25 -10.93 19.58
N ARG A 323 -8.89 -11.96 18.81
CA ARG A 323 -7.68 -11.96 17.98
C ARG A 323 -7.72 -10.89 16.89
N ALA A 324 -8.84 -10.75 16.18
CA ALA A 324 -9.02 -9.75 15.13
C ALA A 324 -8.97 -8.32 15.68
N THR A 325 -9.62 -8.11 16.84
CA THR A 325 -9.54 -6.84 17.56
C THR A 325 -8.09 -6.57 17.90
N LEU A 326 -7.38 -7.53 18.49
CA LEU A 326 -5.97 -7.38 18.87
C LEU A 326 -5.06 -7.01 17.71
N LEU A 327 -5.26 -7.60 16.53
CA LEU A 327 -4.46 -7.30 15.34
C LEU A 327 -4.82 -5.95 14.67
N GLY A 328 -5.92 -5.31 15.10
CA GLY A 328 -6.37 -4.03 14.57
C GLY A 328 -7.30 -4.13 13.37
N ALA A 329 -7.96 -5.26 13.16
CA ALA A 329 -8.83 -5.47 11.99
C ALA A 329 -10.06 -4.53 11.96
N GLY A 330 -10.48 -4.00 13.12
CA GLY A 330 -11.59 -3.06 13.24
C GLY A 330 -11.36 -1.65 12.65
N GLY A 331 -10.16 -1.37 12.13
CA GLY A 331 -9.79 -0.08 11.52
C GLY A 331 -9.20 0.93 12.50
N ASP A 332 -8.42 1.87 11.96
CA ASP A 332 -7.75 2.94 12.71
C ASP A 332 -8.69 4.12 13.09
N GLU A 333 -9.88 4.21 12.49
CA GLU A 333 -10.77 5.38 12.67
C GLU A 333 -11.36 5.50 14.08
N SER A 334 -11.44 4.41 14.87
CA SER A 334 -11.80 4.48 16.30
C SER A 334 -10.61 4.83 17.21
N ALA A 335 -9.39 4.95 16.68
CA ALA A 335 -8.18 5.16 17.48
C ALA A 335 -7.70 6.63 17.54
N PHE A 336 -8.20 7.51 16.66
CA PHE A 336 -7.73 8.90 16.56
C PHE A 336 -8.80 9.99 16.81
N SER A 337 -10.04 9.63 17.15
CA SER A 337 -11.01 10.64 17.62
C SER A 337 -10.79 10.93 19.11
N ASP A 338 -10.06 12.00 19.38
CA ASP A 338 -9.77 12.56 20.71
C ASP A 338 -11.02 12.74 21.59
N GLY A 339 -10.92 12.31 22.85
CA GLY A 339 -11.84 12.69 23.92
C GLY A 339 -12.25 11.55 24.86
N ASN A 340 -11.34 11.12 25.75
CA ASN A 340 -11.61 10.24 26.89
C ASN A 340 -11.98 8.76 26.61
N ARG A 341 -10.92 7.96 26.40
CA ARG A 341 -10.76 6.50 26.60
C ARG A 341 -11.38 5.53 25.57
N LYS A 342 -10.54 4.50 25.30
CA LYS A 342 -10.73 3.21 24.61
C LYS A 342 -10.61 3.29 23.08
N GLY A 343 -9.57 2.78 22.43
CA GLY A 343 -8.42 2.01 22.84
C GLY A 343 -7.77 1.45 21.58
N ALA A 344 -6.49 1.73 21.33
CA ALA A 344 -5.80 1.07 20.23
C ALA A 344 -5.48 -0.37 20.66
N PRO A 345 -5.97 -1.40 19.94
CA PRO A 345 -5.51 -2.78 20.12
C PRO A 345 -4.01 -2.91 19.78
N LEU A 346 -3.42 -4.12 19.74
CA LEU A 346 -2.02 -4.34 19.32
C LEU A 346 -1.72 -3.90 17.86
N ALA A 347 -2.60 -3.11 17.23
CA ALA A 347 -2.30 -2.29 16.08
C ALA A 347 -1.20 -1.27 16.41
N PHE A 348 0.05 -1.68 16.20
CA PHE A 348 1.18 -0.78 16.24
C PHE A 348 1.04 0.18 15.06
N VAL A 349 0.68 1.43 15.36
CA VAL A 349 0.62 2.47 14.34
C VAL A 349 2.03 2.62 13.79
N PRO A 350 2.23 2.60 12.47
CA PRO A 350 3.52 2.88 11.84
C PRO A 350 4.09 4.28 12.14
N GLY A 351 3.47 5.07 13.01
CA GLY A 351 3.92 6.40 13.43
C GLY A 351 5.19 6.39 14.28
N LEU A 352 5.62 5.22 14.77
CA LEU A 352 6.97 4.98 15.27
C LEU A 352 7.85 4.37 14.16
N LEU A 353 7.76 4.88 12.93
CA LEU A 353 8.86 4.74 11.98
C LEU A 353 10.05 5.41 12.65
N ALA A 354 10.86 4.58 13.33
CA ALA A 354 12.11 4.98 13.91
C ALA A 354 12.92 5.60 12.78
N GLU A 355 12.94 6.92 12.72
CA GLU A 355 14.01 7.58 12.00
C GLU A 355 15.32 6.96 12.50
N PRO A 356 16.36 6.82 11.66
CA PRO A 356 17.65 6.24 12.04
C PRO A 356 18.33 6.94 13.23
N HIS A 357 17.69 7.94 13.83
CA HIS A 357 18.08 8.72 15.00
C HIS A 357 17.09 8.58 16.18
N SER A 358 16.31 7.50 16.26
CA SER A 358 15.39 7.25 17.38
C SER A 358 16.13 7.34 18.72
N THR A 359 15.71 8.27 19.58
CA THR A 359 16.33 8.50 20.90
C THR A 359 15.97 7.38 21.87
N ARG A 360 16.74 7.22 22.96
CA ARG A 360 16.42 6.23 24.01
C ARG A 360 15.03 6.47 24.59
N GLU A 361 14.64 7.73 24.71
CA GLU A 361 13.31 8.14 25.17
C GLU A 361 12.20 7.60 24.28
N THR A 362 12.36 7.64 22.94
CA THR A 362 11.35 7.06 22.03
C THR A 362 11.23 5.54 22.18
N PHE A 363 12.35 4.86 22.44
CA PHE A 363 12.35 3.41 22.68
C PHE A 363 11.71 3.06 24.03
N ASP A 364 12.05 3.78 25.11
CA ASP A 364 11.45 3.56 26.42
C ASP A 364 9.94 3.85 26.40
N ALA A 365 9.50 4.90 25.69
CA ALA A 365 8.09 5.19 25.47
C ALA A 365 7.38 4.05 24.71
N PHE A 366 8.04 3.45 23.71
CA PHE A 366 7.54 2.28 23.01
C PHE A 366 7.37 1.07 23.95
N LEU A 367 8.34 0.80 24.83
CA LEU A 367 8.24 -0.30 25.80
C LEU A 367 7.13 -0.09 26.83
N VAL A 368 6.99 1.14 27.34
CA VAL A 368 5.89 1.51 28.24
C VAL A 368 4.54 1.31 27.56
N GLU A 369 4.41 1.73 26.30
CA GLU A 369 3.17 1.55 25.55
C GLU A 369 2.88 0.06 25.28
N LEU A 370 3.88 -0.75 24.93
CA LEU A 370 3.75 -2.20 24.78
C LEU A 370 3.25 -2.87 26.06
N LYS A 371 3.85 -2.52 27.20
CA LYS A 371 3.43 -3.02 28.51
C LYS A 371 1.98 -2.63 28.79
N ASN A 372 1.65 -1.35 28.65
CA ASN A 372 0.29 -0.84 28.89
C ASN A 372 -0.73 -1.49 27.95
N ARG A 373 -0.35 -1.78 26.71
CA ARG A 373 -1.20 -2.54 25.77
C ARG A 373 -1.37 -3.97 26.24
N LEU A 374 -0.29 -4.69 26.54
CA LEU A 374 -0.39 -6.07 26.98
C LEU A 374 -1.23 -6.21 28.25
N GLU A 375 -1.03 -5.35 29.25
CA GLU A 375 -1.83 -5.36 30.49
C GLU A 375 -3.32 -5.07 30.22
N ARG A 376 -3.63 -4.18 29.28
CA ARG A 376 -5.01 -3.95 28.82
C ARG A 376 -5.58 -5.19 28.14
N VAL A 377 -4.81 -5.81 27.25
CA VAL A 377 -5.23 -7.05 26.56
C VAL A 377 -5.44 -8.19 27.54
N GLN A 378 -4.58 -8.36 28.53
CA GLN A 378 -4.73 -9.37 29.59
C GLN A 378 -6.02 -9.15 30.38
N ARG A 379 -6.39 -7.88 30.61
CA ARG A 379 -7.62 -7.51 31.32
C ARG A 379 -8.87 -7.73 30.47
N ASP A 380 -8.83 -7.28 29.22
CA ASP A 380 -10.01 -7.23 28.34
C ASP A 380 -10.24 -8.58 27.62
N PHE A 381 -9.16 -9.33 27.34
CA PHE A 381 -9.11 -10.57 26.55
C PHE A 381 -8.18 -11.62 27.19
N PRO A 382 -8.45 -12.08 28.42
CA PRO A 382 -7.56 -12.99 29.14
C PRO A 382 -7.31 -14.31 28.40
N MET A 383 -8.34 -14.80 27.68
CA MET A 383 -8.27 -16.05 26.92
C MET A 383 -7.32 -15.95 25.74
N ALA A 384 -7.29 -14.83 25.01
CA ALA A 384 -6.45 -14.67 23.83
C ALA A 384 -4.93 -14.78 24.13
N ILE A 385 -4.49 -14.45 25.34
CA ILE A 385 -3.08 -14.54 25.74
C ILE A 385 -2.72 -15.92 26.30
N THR A 386 -3.64 -16.55 27.02
CA THR A 386 -3.42 -17.92 27.54
C THR A 386 -3.52 -18.96 26.44
N ASP A 387 -4.35 -18.70 25.45
CA ASP A 387 -4.54 -19.53 24.27
C ASP A 387 -3.36 -19.38 23.31
N ARG A 388 -2.34 -20.21 23.53
CA ARG A 388 -1.16 -20.36 22.66
C ARG A 388 -1.43 -21.25 21.43
N GLU A 389 -2.67 -21.65 21.21
CA GLU A 389 -3.03 -22.43 20.03
C GLU A 389 -2.91 -21.57 18.78
N PRO A 390 -2.50 -22.16 17.63
CA PRO A 390 -2.54 -21.46 16.35
C PRO A 390 -3.96 -20.95 16.04
N LEU A 391 -4.10 -20.14 14.99
CA LEU A 391 -5.44 -19.77 14.51
C LEU A 391 -6.28 -21.05 14.29
N PRO A 392 -7.50 -21.12 14.84
CA PRO A 392 -8.31 -22.34 14.78
C PRO A 392 -8.43 -22.83 13.33
N GLY A 393 -8.16 -24.12 13.12
CA GLY A 393 -8.22 -24.73 11.79
C GLY A 393 -9.61 -24.67 11.14
N ASP A 394 -10.64 -24.44 11.96
CA ASP A 394 -12.05 -24.37 11.55
C ASP A 394 -12.45 -23.02 10.93
N LEU A 395 -11.53 -22.04 10.88
CA LEU A 395 -11.80 -20.77 10.21
C LEU A 395 -11.85 -20.96 8.69
N PRO A 396 -12.74 -20.22 7.98
CA PRO A 396 -12.63 -20.12 6.53
C PRO A 396 -11.22 -19.72 6.14
N LEU A 397 -10.65 -20.39 5.13
CA LEU A 397 -9.25 -20.23 4.71
C LEU A 397 -8.88 -18.76 4.50
N GLU A 398 -9.76 -18.00 3.84
CA GLU A 398 -9.62 -16.57 3.55
C GLU A 398 -9.46 -15.73 4.83
N VAL A 399 -10.23 -16.04 5.87
CA VAL A 399 -10.22 -15.31 7.16
C VAL A 399 -8.96 -15.66 7.94
N ALA A 400 -8.58 -16.95 7.93
CA ALA A 400 -7.34 -17.40 8.53
C ALA A 400 -6.13 -16.75 7.85
N GLU A 401 -6.12 -16.66 6.53
CA GLU A 401 -5.06 -16.00 5.75
C GLU A 401 -4.97 -14.51 6.05
N ASP A 402 -6.10 -13.79 6.08
CA ASP A 402 -6.10 -12.35 6.38
C ASP A 402 -5.60 -12.07 7.82
N LEU A 403 -6.02 -12.87 8.80
CA LEU A 403 -5.50 -12.75 10.17
C LEU A 403 -4.00 -13.11 10.26
N ARG A 404 -3.52 -14.11 9.51
CA ARG A 404 -2.08 -14.44 9.43
C ARG A 404 -1.29 -13.30 8.82
N GLN A 405 -1.79 -12.69 7.74
CA GLN A 405 -1.16 -11.54 7.09
C GLN A 405 -1.11 -10.33 8.02
N LEU A 406 -2.21 -10.04 8.72
CA LEU A 406 -2.22 -8.98 9.74
C LEU A 406 -1.22 -9.28 10.87
N ALA A 407 -1.17 -10.50 11.38
CA ALA A 407 -0.19 -10.90 12.39
C ALA A 407 1.25 -10.74 11.91
N GLU A 408 1.55 -11.13 10.67
CA GLU A 408 2.87 -10.96 10.04
C GLU A 408 3.25 -9.48 9.90
N LEU A 409 2.33 -8.64 9.44
CA LEU A 409 2.55 -7.20 9.31
C LEU A 409 2.85 -6.58 10.68
N ARG A 410 2.08 -6.94 11.71
CA ARG A 410 2.31 -6.45 13.08
C ARG A 410 3.61 -6.99 13.66
N TYR A 411 3.97 -8.24 13.35
CA TYR A 411 5.24 -8.83 13.76
C TYR A 411 6.40 -7.97 13.26
N GLN A 412 6.45 -7.67 11.96
CA GLN A 412 7.50 -6.81 11.39
C GLN A 412 7.52 -5.41 12.04
N ALA A 413 6.36 -4.79 12.24
CA ALA A 413 6.28 -3.46 12.86
C ALA A 413 6.85 -3.42 14.29
N VAL A 414 6.72 -4.51 15.06
CA VAL A 414 7.20 -4.60 16.45
C VAL A 414 8.70 -4.89 16.53
N LEU A 415 9.29 -5.45 15.47
CA LEU A 415 10.73 -5.69 15.40
C LEU A 415 11.52 -4.39 15.17
N GLU A 416 11.00 -3.45 14.38
CA GLU A 416 11.72 -2.25 13.93
C GLU A 416 12.32 -1.40 15.07
N PRO A 417 11.57 -1.03 16.13
CA PRO A 417 12.15 -0.25 17.23
C PRO A 417 13.27 -0.99 17.97
N VAL A 418 13.18 -2.32 18.07
CA VAL A 418 14.22 -3.15 18.70
C VAL A 418 15.44 -3.29 17.80
N ARG A 419 15.26 -3.45 16.48
CA ARG A 419 16.35 -3.38 15.49
C ARG A 419 17.11 -2.06 15.60
N ALA A 420 16.40 -0.94 15.67
CA ALA A 420 16.99 0.39 15.81
C ALA A 420 17.78 0.55 17.13
N GLU A 421 17.24 0.06 18.25
CA GLU A 421 17.95 0.06 19.54
C GLU A 421 19.21 -0.82 19.50
N ILE A 422 19.13 -2.04 18.97
CA ILE A 422 20.29 -2.95 18.81
C ILE A 422 21.38 -2.25 17.99
N ARG A 423 21.01 -1.68 16.84
CA ARG A 423 21.94 -0.92 15.99
C ARG A 423 22.60 0.20 16.76
N ARG A 424 21.84 0.98 17.53
CA ARG A 424 22.39 2.07 18.34
C ARG A 424 23.39 1.56 19.39
N GLN A 425 23.09 0.45 20.06
CA GLN A 425 23.99 -0.16 21.04
C GLN A 425 25.30 -0.63 20.39
N VAL A 426 25.22 -1.29 19.25
CA VAL A 426 26.39 -1.74 18.49
C VAL A 426 27.23 -0.56 18.01
N LEU A 427 26.61 0.47 17.44
CA LEU A 427 27.33 1.67 17.01
C LEU A 427 27.96 2.42 18.19
N ARG A 428 27.31 2.46 19.35
CA ARG A 428 27.87 3.07 20.57
C ARG A 428 29.14 2.37 21.03
N LEU A 429 29.14 1.03 21.03
CA LEU A 429 30.30 0.22 21.41
C LEU A 429 31.42 0.27 20.35
N GLY A 430 31.05 0.39 19.06
CA GLY A 430 31.99 0.46 17.95
C GLY A 430 32.40 1.86 17.51
N GLU A 431 32.26 2.88 18.38
CA GLU A 431 32.66 4.27 18.10
C GLU A 431 32.05 4.84 16.80
N GLY A 432 30.77 4.56 16.56
CA GLY A 432 30.03 4.98 15.37
C GLY A 432 30.18 4.05 14.16
N LYS A 433 30.93 2.95 14.29
CA LYS A 433 31.05 1.91 13.25
C LYS A 433 30.50 0.59 13.74
N GLU A 434 29.97 -0.19 12.80
CA GLU A 434 29.54 -1.55 13.09
C GLU A 434 30.74 -2.48 12.95
N THR A 435 31.14 -3.15 14.03
CA THR A 435 32.26 -4.10 14.02
C THR A 435 31.87 -5.41 14.69
N ILE A 436 32.53 -6.51 14.31
CA ILE A 436 32.28 -7.81 14.96
C ILE A 436 32.66 -7.79 16.44
N ALA A 437 33.65 -6.98 16.82
CA ALA A 437 34.04 -6.76 18.22
C ALA A 437 32.90 -6.09 19.00
N ALA A 438 32.31 -5.01 18.46
CA ALA A 438 31.18 -4.32 19.07
C ALA A 438 29.95 -5.23 19.21
N TRP A 439 29.67 -6.06 18.21
CA TRP A 439 28.61 -7.07 18.29
C TRP A 439 28.86 -8.09 19.41
N ARG A 440 30.07 -8.65 19.48
CA ARG A 440 30.45 -9.62 20.53
C ARG A 440 30.45 -8.98 21.90
N GLU A 441 30.91 -7.74 22.02
CA GLU A 441 30.85 -6.98 23.26
C GLU A 441 29.41 -6.72 23.69
N CYS A 442 28.50 -6.42 22.77
CA CYS A 442 27.07 -6.28 23.05
C CYS A 442 26.45 -7.56 23.64
N VAL A 443 26.93 -8.74 23.20
CA VAL A 443 26.55 -10.05 23.78
C VAL A 443 27.24 -10.30 25.13
N GLN A 444 28.55 -10.04 25.23
CA GLN A 444 29.38 -10.34 26.40
C GLN A 444 29.12 -9.43 27.60
N GLN A 445 28.89 -8.13 27.37
CA GLN A 445 28.45 -7.17 28.40
C GLN A 445 27.03 -7.47 28.89
N GLY A 446 26.39 -8.51 28.35
CA GLY A 446 25.13 -9.02 28.87
C GLY A 446 23.92 -8.29 28.34
N TRP A 447 24.04 -7.33 27.42
CA TRP A 447 22.85 -6.63 26.92
C TRP A 447 21.97 -7.57 26.10
N LEU A 448 22.47 -8.12 24.99
CA LEU A 448 21.68 -9.08 24.19
C LEU A 448 21.36 -10.38 24.95
N SER A 449 22.27 -10.88 25.77
CA SER A 449 22.12 -12.17 26.47
C SER A 449 21.35 -12.08 27.80
N GLY A 450 21.12 -10.89 28.36
CA GLY A 450 20.53 -10.75 29.70
C GLY A 450 19.73 -9.47 29.98
N ALA A 451 20.31 -8.27 29.83
CA ALA A 451 19.63 -7.01 30.14
C ALA A 451 18.45 -6.76 29.18
N ALA A 452 18.63 -6.99 27.88
CA ALA A 452 17.56 -6.91 26.89
C ALA A 452 16.41 -7.85 27.24
N ARG A 453 16.67 -9.09 27.67
CA ARG A 453 15.60 -10.01 28.10
C ARG A 453 14.82 -9.49 29.32
N ARG A 454 15.49 -8.78 30.23
CA ARG A 454 14.86 -8.13 31.39
C ARG A 454 14.10 -6.86 31.02
N GLU A 455 14.57 -6.12 30.03
CA GLU A 455 13.94 -4.90 29.52
C GLU A 455 12.77 -5.19 28.55
N LEU A 456 12.81 -6.34 27.86
CA LEU A 456 11.88 -6.71 26.79
C LEU A 456 10.93 -7.89 27.09
N PRO A 457 10.50 -8.19 28.34
CA PRO A 457 9.67 -9.37 28.60
C PRO A 457 8.28 -9.25 27.95
N TYR A 458 7.70 -8.06 27.97
CA TYR A 458 6.39 -7.78 27.34
C TYR A 458 6.49 -7.86 25.81
N TRP A 459 7.60 -7.37 25.25
CA TRP A 459 7.87 -7.42 23.82
C TRP A 459 8.03 -8.87 23.34
N LEU A 460 8.82 -9.70 24.03
CA LEU A 460 8.98 -11.12 23.72
C LEU A 460 7.64 -11.88 23.76
N ALA A 461 6.81 -11.59 24.77
CA ALA A 461 5.48 -12.19 24.87
C ALA A 461 4.60 -11.87 23.64
N ILE A 462 4.62 -10.61 23.19
CA ILE A 462 3.88 -10.16 22.00
C ILE A 462 4.44 -10.80 20.73
N ILE A 463 5.77 -10.86 20.58
CA ILE A 463 6.44 -11.47 19.44
C ILE A 463 6.06 -12.95 19.29
N HIS A 464 6.14 -13.74 20.36
CA HIS A 464 5.77 -15.16 20.31
C HIS A 464 4.30 -15.37 19.89
N LEU A 465 3.41 -14.53 20.41
CA LEU A 465 1.99 -14.57 20.08
C LEU A 465 1.73 -14.20 18.61
N LEU A 466 2.42 -13.17 18.09
CA LEU A 466 2.33 -12.80 16.68
C LEU A 466 2.91 -13.89 15.75
N GLN A 467 4.03 -14.52 16.11
CA GLN A 467 4.58 -15.66 15.36
C GLN A 467 3.59 -16.83 15.31
N LEU A 468 3.00 -17.21 16.45
CA LEU A 468 1.99 -18.28 16.52
C LEU A 468 0.78 -17.97 15.64
N TRP A 469 0.28 -16.74 15.67
CA TRP A 469 -0.88 -16.34 14.86
C TRP A 469 -0.55 -16.17 13.38
N ALA A 470 0.68 -15.83 13.02
CA ALA A 470 1.17 -15.88 11.64
C ALA A 470 1.36 -17.33 11.13
N GLY A 471 1.16 -18.34 11.98
CA GLY A 471 1.37 -19.75 11.63
C GLY A 471 2.84 -20.16 11.63
N ARG A 472 3.71 -19.38 12.28
CA ARG A 472 5.14 -19.68 12.44
C ARG A 472 5.39 -20.41 13.74
N GLN A 473 6.44 -21.23 13.77
CA GLN A 473 6.96 -21.74 15.03
C GLN A 473 7.50 -20.55 15.85
N PRO A 474 7.11 -20.40 17.13
CA PRO A 474 7.62 -19.33 17.97
C PRO A 474 9.12 -19.56 18.20
N VAL A 475 9.93 -18.59 17.81
CA VAL A 475 11.38 -18.61 18.00
C VAL A 475 11.77 -17.29 18.64
N ASP A 476 12.56 -17.34 19.71
CA ASP A 476 13.10 -16.15 20.36
C ASP A 476 14.10 -15.46 19.41
N PRO A 477 13.75 -14.30 18.86
CA PRO A 477 14.59 -13.65 17.85
C PRO A 477 15.86 -13.05 18.45
N LEU A 478 15.92 -12.80 19.76
CA LEU A 478 17.16 -12.40 20.45
C LEU A 478 18.13 -13.57 20.50
N ASP A 479 17.65 -14.78 20.80
CA ASP A 479 18.48 -15.98 20.83
C ASP A 479 19.04 -16.33 19.46
N ASN A 480 18.23 -16.23 18.42
CA ASN A 480 18.71 -16.41 17.04
C ASN A 480 19.82 -15.41 16.70
N LEU A 481 19.67 -14.15 17.10
CA LEU A 481 20.69 -13.13 16.86
C LEU A 481 21.96 -13.39 17.66
N VAL A 482 21.85 -13.75 18.94
CA VAL A 482 22.99 -14.11 19.79
C VAL A 482 23.74 -15.30 19.22
N GLN A 483 23.04 -16.35 18.79
CA GLN A 483 23.65 -17.52 18.16
C GLN A 483 24.41 -17.13 16.90
N LEU A 484 23.85 -16.30 16.02
CA LEU A 484 24.54 -15.82 14.82
C LEU A 484 25.79 -15.01 15.17
N VAL A 485 25.71 -14.09 16.12
CA VAL A 485 26.85 -13.22 16.51
C VAL A 485 28.00 -14.02 17.13
N LEU A 486 27.69 -15.08 17.85
CA LEU A 486 28.68 -15.95 18.49
C LEU A 486 29.31 -16.96 17.52
N GLN A 487 28.68 -17.24 16.37
CA GLN A 487 29.26 -18.12 15.36
C GLN A 487 30.54 -17.51 14.78
N GLU A 488 31.61 -18.30 14.74
CA GLU A 488 32.84 -17.91 14.04
C GLU A 488 32.67 -17.95 12.52
N TYR A 489 31.85 -18.90 12.04
CA TYR A 489 31.57 -19.13 10.64
C TYR A 489 30.08 -19.39 10.42
N VAL A 490 29.51 -18.73 9.43
CA VAL A 490 28.15 -18.93 8.94
C VAL A 490 28.23 -19.77 7.67
N PRO A 491 27.57 -20.94 7.60
CA PRO A 491 27.54 -21.74 6.38
C PRO A 491 26.65 -21.07 5.33
N LEU A 492 27.22 -20.70 4.18
CA LEU A 492 26.49 -20.12 3.06
C LEU A 492 26.45 -21.10 1.88
N PRO A 493 25.26 -21.49 1.38
CA PRO A 493 25.09 -22.47 0.29
C PRO A 493 25.36 -21.84 -1.08
N LEU A 494 26.58 -21.33 -1.28
CA LEU A 494 26.97 -20.58 -2.48
C LEU A 494 27.29 -21.47 -3.69
N GLY A 495 27.00 -22.78 -3.66
CA GLY A 495 27.20 -23.64 -4.84
C GLY A 495 26.25 -23.32 -5.99
N ARG A 496 25.02 -22.89 -5.66
CA ARG A 496 23.93 -22.61 -6.60
C ARG A 496 23.19 -21.34 -6.18
N MET A 497 23.04 -20.41 -7.12
CA MET A 497 22.28 -19.19 -6.96
C MET A 497 21.22 -19.08 -8.05
N PHE A 498 20.16 -18.36 -7.79
CA PHE A 498 19.08 -18.11 -8.74
C PHE A 498 18.87 -16.61 -8.86
N LEU A 499 19.01 -16.06 -10.06
CA LEU A 499 18.65 -14.68 -10.33
C LEU A 499 17.21 -14.63 -10.82
N VAL A 500 16.35 -13.99 -10.05
CA VAL A 500 14.99 -13.68 -10.46
C VAL A 500 15.04 -12.40 -11.29
N TRP A 501 14.53 -12.48 -12.52
CA TRP A 501 14.66 -11.44 -13.53
C TRP A 501 13.31 -11.23 -14.23
N PRO A 502 12.65 -10.09 -14.02
CA PRO A 502 11.45 -9.72 -14.77
C PRO A 502 11.75 -9.55 -16.26
N THR A 503 10.76 -9.73 -17.13
CA THR A 503 10.95 -9.46 -18.55
C THR A 503 11.08 -7.96 -18.79
N ASN A 504 12.11 -7.53 -19.53
CA ASN A 504 12.40 -6.12 -19.85
C ASN A 504 12.54 -5.23 -18.60
N VAL A 505 13.56 -5.49 -17.80
CA VAL A 505 13.81 -4.72 -16.58
C VAL A 505 14.26 -3.30 -16.95
N SER A 506 13.46 -2.31 -16.57
CA SER A 506 13.80 -0.89 -16.74
C SER A 506 14.48 -0.36 -15.49
N ALA A 507 15.59 0.35 -15.69
CA ALA A 507 16.32 0.93 -14.57
C ALA A 507 15.59 2.14 -13.99
N LEU A 508 15.46 2.19 -12.65
CA LEU A 508 14.91 3.35 -11.96
C LEU A 508 16.05 4.30 -11.55
N PRO A 509 16.02 5.57 -11.99
CA PRO A 509 17.02 6.53 -11.58
C PRO A 509 16.97 6.75 -10.08
N VAL A 510 18.15 6.75 -9.46
CA VAL A 510 18.30 7.22 -8.09
C VAL A 510 17.91 8.68 -8.08
N LEU A 511 16.97 9.05 -7.21
CA LEU A 511 16.53 10.43 -6.98
C LEU A 511 17.69 11.25 -6.35
N ALA A 512 18.80 11.40 -7.05
CA ALA A 512 19.80 12.42 -6.77
C ALA A 512 19.24 13.74 -7.31
N GLY A 513 19.11 14.74 -6.45
CA GLY A 513 18.36 15.96 -6.73
C GLY A 513 18.59 16.59 -8.10
N ASN A 514 17.48 16.78 -8.83
CA ASN A 514 17.21 17.84 -9.81
C ASN A 514 18.00 17.96 -11.12
N THR A 515 18.86 17.03 -11.51
CA THR A 515 19.38 16.99 -12.88
C THR A 515 18.80 15.80 -13.62
N ALA A 516 17.56 15.94 -14.10
CA ALA A 516 16.97 14.99 -15.04
C ALA A 516 17.74 15.09 -16.36
N THR A 517 18.76 14.24 -16.54
CA THR A 517 19.33 14.03 -17.87
C THR A 517 18.28 13.37 -18.75
N ALA A 518 18.06 13.91 -19.95
CA ALA A 518 16.98 13.54 -20.87
C ALA A 518 17.11 12.14 -21.50
N THR A 519 18.03 11.30 -21.00
CA THR A 519 18.29 9.98 -21.55
C THR A 519 17.25 9.00 -20.99
N PRO A 520 16.47 8.28 -21.84
CA PRO A 520 15.55 7.25 -21.35
C PRO A 520 16.33 6.21 -20.54
N PRO A 521 15.75 5.67 -19.45
CA PRO A 521 16.44 4.68 -18.63
C PRO A 521 16.78 3.45 -19.47
N PRO A 522 17.96 2.84 -19.27
CA PRO A 522 18.32 1.63 -19.98
C PRO A 522 17.34 0.50 -19.63
N VAL A 523 16.97 -0.29 -20.64
CA VAL A 523 16.12 -1.47 -20.52
C VAL A 523 16.98 -2.70 -20.77
N PHE A 524 16.85 -3.70 -19.91
CA PHE A 524 17.64 -4.93 -19.97
C PHE A 524 16.73 -6.12 -20.23
N ALA A 525 16.90 -6.75 -21.39
CA ALA A 525 16.14 -7.94 -21.76
C ALA A 525 16.66 -9.18 -21.02
N ASP A 526 17.98 -9.39 -21.04
CA ASP A 526 18.62 -10.59 -20.53
C ASP A 526 19.43 -10.33 -19.25
N PRO A 527 19.43 -11.30 -18.31
CA PRO A 527 20.34 -11.27 -17.17
C PRO A 527 21.80 -11.55 -17.62
N PRO A 528 22.80 -11.29 -16.77
CA PRO A 528 24.21 -11.46 -17.14
C PRO A 528 24.55 -12.94 -17.41
N ASP A 529 25.40 -13.25 -18.37
CA ASP A 529 25.85 -14.64 -18.61
C ASP A 529 26.70 -15.19 -17.45
N GLU A 530 27.40 -14.29 -16.75
CA GLU A 530 28.30 -14.61 -15.67
C GLU A 530 28.09 -13.65 -14.50
N LEU A 531 28.09 -14.20 -13.29
CA LEU A 531 28.17 -13.42 -12.05
C LEU A 531 29.52 -13.68 -11.38
N THR A 532 30.17 -12.62 -10.93
CA THR A 532 31.39 -12.67 -10.13
C THR A 532 31.06 -12.24 -8.72
N MET A 533 31.29 -13.11 -7.74
CA MET A 533 31.24 -12.78 -6.33
C MET A 533 32.67 -12.61 -5.79
N ILE A 534 32.91 -11.48 -5.14
CA ILE A 534 34.20 -11.11 -4.57
C ILE A 534 34.05 -11.05 -3.06
N LEU A 535 34.90 -11.79 -2.36
CA LEU A 535 34.97 -11.80 -0.90
C LEU A 535 36.28 -11.16 -0.45
N LEU A 536 36.16 -10.06 0.30
CA LEU A 536 37.28 -9.27 0.80
C LEU A 536 37.39 -9.46 2.31
N SER A 537 38.49 -10.09 2.73
CA SER A 537 38.82 -10.33 4.14
C SER A 537 40.03 -9.49 4.51
N ALA A 538 40.01 -8.81 5.65
CA ALA A 538 41.13 -7.97 6.09
C ALA A 538 42.40 -8.82 6.23
N GLY A 539 43.48 -8.44 5.52
CA GLY A 539 44.78 -9.12 5.57
C GLY A 539 44.85 -10.47 4.85
N GLN A 540 43.84 -10.86 4.08
CA GLN A 540 43.86 -12.07 3.26
C GLN A 540 43.72 -11.73 1.76
N PRO A 541 44.21 -12.60 0.86
CA PRO A 541 43.99 -12.42 -0.57
C PRO A 541 42.49 -12.42 -0.90
N GLN A 542 42.12 -11.60 -1.89
CA GLN A 542 40.76 -11.57 -2.43
C GLN A 542 40.36 -12.96 -2.92
N THR A 543 39.21 -13.45 -2.45
CA THR A 543 38.61 -14.67 -2.99
C THR A 543 37.59 -14.29 -4.06
N VAL A 544 37.75 -14.85 -5.26
CA VAL A 544 36.86 -14.59 -6.41
C VAL A 544 36.14 -15.88 -6.77
N LEU A 545 34.82 -15.83 -6.76
CA LEU A 545 33.93 -16.93 -7.09
C LEU A 545 33.20 -16.58 -8.39
N LEU A 546 33.41 -17.37 -9.44
CA LEU A 546 32.80 -17.16 -10.76
C LEU A 546 31.60 -18.07 -10.92
N TYR A 547 30.48 -17.53 -11.39
CA TYR A 547 29.25 -18.27 -11.58
C TYR A 547 28.78 -18.15 -13.02
N GLN A 548 28.52 -19.29 -13.64
CA GLN A 548 28.02 -19.36 -15.01
C GLN A 548 26.53 -19.63 -15.03
N ARG A 549 25.80 -18.88 -15.86
CA ARG A 549 24.38 -19.10 -16.12
C ARG A 549 24.19 -20.47 -16.78
N VAL A 550 23.31 -21.29 -16.22
CA VAL A 550 22.95 -22.58 -16.81
C VAL A 550 22.01 -22.32 -18.01
N PRO A 551 22.31 -22.84 -19.22
CA PRO A 551 21.43 -22.69 -20.36
C PRO A 551 20.04 -23.30 -20.09
N ALA A 552 18.97 -22.64 -20.51
CA ALA A 552 17.59 -23.09 -20.27
C ALA A 552 17.32 -24.53 -20.76
N ALA A 553 18.00 -24.99 -21.81
CA ALA A 553 17.88 -26.36 -22.31
C ALA A 553 18.41 -27.43 -21.33
N ALA A 554 19.28 -27.06 -20.40
CA ALA A 554 19.83 -27.95 -19.37
C ALA A 554 19.04 -27.90 -18.05
N SER A 555 18.07 -26.98 -17.91
CA SER A 555 17.26 -26.84 -16.70
C SER A 555 15.96 -27.65 -16.76
N LEU A 556 16.02 -28.89 -17.28
CA LEU A 556 14.86 -29.78 -17.43
C LEU A 556 14.15 -30.08 -16.10
N ASP A 557 14.82 -29.94 -14.96
CA ASP A 557 14.22 -30.09 -13.61
C ASP A 557 13.48 -28.83 -13.11
N ALA A 558 13.57 -27.69 -13.80
CA ALA A 558 13.01 -26.42 -13.31
C ALA A 558 11.55 -26.15 -13.74
N GLN A 559 11.01 -26.91 -14.70
CA GLN A 559 9.64 -26.71 -15.20
C GLN A 559 8.56 -27.51 -14.45
N GLU A 560 8.90 -28.52 -13.65
CA GLU A 560 7.90 -29.33 -12.93
C GLU A 560 7.44 -28.74 -11.57
N HIS A 561 7.99 -27.61 -11.13
CA HIS A 561 7.60 -26.97 -9.86
C HIS A 561 6.75 -25.70 -10.00
N THR A 562 6.38 -25.31 -11.22
CA THR A 562 5.48 -24.16 -11.43
C THR A 562 3.99 -24.51 -11.41
N ALA A 563 3.59 -25.79 -11.24
CA ALA A 563 2.17 -26.21 -11.36
C ALA A 563 1.57 -27.00 -10.18
N THR A 564 2.31 -27.36 -9.13
CA THR A 564 1.73 -28.09 -7.98
C THR A 564 2.26 -27.57 -6.63
N GLY A 565 1.45 -26.74 -5.97
CA GLY A 565 1.19 -26.85 -4.54
C GLY A 565 2.33 -26.68 -3.53
N CYS A 566 3.50 -26.17 -3.90
CA CYS A 566 4.46 -25.67 -2.91
C CYS A 566 4.00 -24.28 -2.45
N THR A 567 3.21 -24.23 -1.37
CA THR A 567 3.06 -23.01 -0.56
C THR A 567 4.45 -22.56 -0.16
N ALA A 568 4.98 -21.55 -0.84
CA ALA A 568 6.18 -20.85 -0.41
C ALA A 568 5.99 -20.48 1.07
N GLY A 569 6.84 -21.01 1.94
CA GLY A 569 6.82 -20.65 3.36
C GLY A 569 6.91 -19.12 3.51
N PRO A 570 6.31 -18.53 4.55
CA PRO A 570 6.08 -17.09 4.67
C PRO A 570 7.34 -16.24 4.94
N CYS A 571 8.54 -16.71 4.58
CA CYS A 571 9.80 -15.97 4.73
C CYS A 571 10.15 -15.10 3.51
N ALA A 572 9.28 -15.00 2.50
CA ALA A 572 9.36 -13.92 1.52
C ALA A 572 8.95 -12.61 2.22
N ARG A 573 9.94 -11.91 2.78
CA ARG A 573 9.74 -10.62 3.46
C ARG A 573 8.87 -9.71 2.59
N SER A 574 7.79 -9.24 3.21
CA SER A 574 6.84 -8.24 2.72
C SER A 574 7.55 -7.02 2.12
N ALA A 575 7.79 -7.07 0.81
CA ALA A 575 7.92 -5.90 -0.04
C ALA A 575 6.53 -5.61 -0.61
N ASP A 576 5.64 -5.10 0.23
CA ASP A 576 4.32 -4.66 -0.21
C ASP A 576 4.42 -3.29 -0.91
N ALA A 577 3.71 -3.24 -2.04
CA ALA A 577 3.28 -2.06 -2.79
C ALA A 577 4.34 -1.20 -3.53
N ARG A 578 4.61 -1.63 -4.78
CA ARG A 578 4.80 -0.84 -6.04
C ARG A 578 5.95 -1.42 -6.88
N SER A 579 5.77 -2.66 -7.33
CA SER A 579 6.61 -3.20 -8.41
C SER A 579 6.20 -2.53 -9.73
N THR A 580 7.10 -1.78 -10.34
CA THR A 580 7.00 -1.28 -11.72
C THR A 580 7.39 -2.35 -12.75
N ALA A 581 7.76 -3.56 -12.32
CA ALA A 581 8.05 -4.67 -13.22
C ALA A 581 6.73 -5.34 -13.64
N THR A 582 6.30 -5.11 -14.88
CA THR A 582 5.02 -5.61 -15.46
C THR A 582 5.18 -6.87 -16.33
N GLY A 583 6.40 -7.40 -16.46
CA GLY A 583 6.66 -8.62 -17.24
C GLY A 583 6.58 -9.92 -16.43
N PRO A 584 6.39 -11.09 -17.08
CA PRO A 584 6.54 -12.37 -16.42
C PRO A 584 7.91 -12.49 -15.76
N ILE A 585 7.92 -13.04 -14.55
CA ILE A 585 9.13 -13.21 -13.76
C ILE A 585 9.79 -14.53 -14.16
N GLN A 586 11.04 -14.45 -14.64
CA GLN A 586 11.84 -15.62 -14.97
C GLN A 586 12.92 -15.86 -13.91
N ARG A 587 13.29 -17.12 -13.72
CA ARG A 587 14.28 -17.55 -12.73
C ARG A 587 15.45 -18.23 -13.44
N TYR A 588 16.65 -17.68 -13.28
CA TYR A 588 17.87 -18.13 -13.95
C TYR A 588 18.83 -18.77 -12.96
N GLU A 589 19.24 -20.01 -13.20
CA GLU A 589 20.21 -20.71 -12.35
C GLU A 589 21.65 -20.31 -12.70
N TYR A 590 22.45 -20.03 -11.68
CA TYR A 590 23.87 -19.75 -11.74
C TYR A 590 24.63 -20.78 -10.91
N ARG A 591 25.57 -21.49 -11.55
CA ARG A 591 26.42 -22.50 -10.90
C ARG A 591 27.84 -22.00 -10.76
N LEU A 592 28.43 -22.26 -9.61
CA LEU A 592 29.82 -21.92 -9.36
C LEU A 592 30.76 -22.68 -10.30
N SER A 593 31.49 -21.94 -11.14
CA SER A 593 32.51 -22.44 -12.05
C SER A 593 33.85 -22.53 -11.32
N THR A 594 34.06 -23.62 -10.59
CA THR A 594 35.32 -23.91 -9.92
C THR A 594 35.91 -25.23 -10.42
N THR A 595 37.21 -25.24 -10.70
CA THR A 595 37.98 -26.46 -11.01
C THR A 595 38.36 -27.23 -9.74
N VAL A 596 38.35 -26.55 -8.59
CA VAL A 596 38.58 -27.14 -7.27
C VAL A 596 37.25 -27.66 -6.75
N THR A 597 37.22 -28.93 -6.34
CA THR A 597 36.09 -29.52 -5.60
C THR A 597 35.76 -28.61 -4.42
N TRP A 598 34.63 -27.92 -4.50
CA TRP A 598 34.21 -27.00 -3.47
C TRP A 598 34.12 -27.78 -2.15
N PRO A 599 34.72 -27.29 -1.04
CA PRO A 599 34.85 -28.07 0.18
C PRO A 599 33.49 -28.18 0.89
N GLY A 600 32.68 -29.14 0.45
CA GLY A 600 31.32 -29.40 0.96
C GLY A 600 30.23 -28.61 0.23
N GLU A 601 29.01 -28.68 0.76
CA GLU A 601 27.82 -28.00 0.20
C GLU A 601 27.74 -26.50 0.53
N CYS A 602 28.59 -25.99 1.46
CA CYS A 602 28.51 -24.63 2.01
C CYS A 602 29.89 -23.94 2.15
N PHE A 603 29.94 -22.64 1.82
CA PHE A 603 31.06 -21.74 2.10
C PHE A 603 31.04 -21.33 3.57
N ARG A 604 32.19 -21.38 4.24
CA ARG A 604 32.33 -20.95 5.64
C ARG A 604 32.57 -19.44 5.69
N TYR A 605 31.50 -18.66 5.66
CA TYR A 605 31.57 -17.20 5.73
C TYR A 605 31.96 -16.73 7.12
N ARG A 606 32.99 -15.90 7.21
CA ARG A 606 33.39 -15.27 8.47
C ARG A 606 32.73 -13.88 8.59
N PRO A 607 32.06 -13.54 9.69
CA PRO A 607 31.58 -12.18 9.92
C PRO A 607 32.70 -11.14 9.82
N GLY A 608 32.42 -10.02 9.17
CA GLY A 608 33.38 -8.96 8.80
C GLY A 608 33.96 -9.12 7.40
N VAL A 609 33.66 -10.22 6.69
CA VAL A 609 34.04 -10.38 5.28
C VAL A 609 33.09 -9.60 4.39
N VAL A 610 33.66 -8.70 3.61
CA VAL A 610 32.97 -7.81 2.69
C VAL A 610 32.63 -8.60 1.42
N MET A 611 31.36 -8.54 0.97
CA MET A 611 30.84 -9.36 -0.13
C MET A 611 30.30 -8.47 -1.25
N ARG A 612 30.93 -8.54 -2.41
CA ARG A 612 30.50 -7.86 -3.64
C ARG A 612 30.04 -8.88 -4.65
N ILE A 613 29.01 -8.52 -5.40
CA ILE A 613 28.51 -9.36 -6.50
C ILE A 613 28.34 -8.44 -7.68
N GLN A 614 28.79 -8.90 -8.84
CA GLN A 614 28.70 -8.13 -10.07
C GLN A 614 28.51 -9.02 -11.29
N GLY A 615 27.87 -8.50 -12.32
CA GLY A 615 27.71 -9.16 -13.62
C GLY A 615 27.65 -8.14 -14.74
N ARG A 616 28.03 -8.54 -15.95
CA ARG A 616 27.91 -7.67 -17.13
C ARG A 616 26.59 -7.93 -17.83
N ILE A 617 25.82 -6.87 -18.01
CA ILE A 617 24.54 -6.91 -18.73
C ILE A 617 24.63 -5.99 -19.95
N ARG A 618 23.79 -6.25 -20.95
CA ARG A 618 23.65 -5.39 -22.12
C ARG A 618 22.25 -4.81 -22.14
N ASP A 619 22.17 -3.50 -22.36
CA ASP A 619 20.88 -2.88 -22.61
C ASP A 619 20.39 -3.21 -24.04
N THR A 620 19.14 -2.83 -24.34
CA THR A 620 18.55 -3.03 -25.67
C THR A 620 19.26 -2.26 -26.80
N SER A 621 20.12 -1.29 -26.47
CA SER A 621 20.95 -0.57 -27.45
C SER A 621 22.30 -1.25 -27.70
N GLY A 622 22.61 -2.33 -26.96
CA GLY A 622 23.89 -3.02 -27.01
C GLY A 622 24.97 -2.40 -26.12
N GLY A 623 24.64 -1.36 -25.34
CA GLY A 623 25.51 -0.74 -24.35
C GLY A 623 25.84 -1.72 -23.23
N ILE A 624 27.10 -1.74 -22.79
CA ILE A 624 27.56 -2.64 -21.73
C ILE A 624 27.45 -1.93 -20.39
N TRP A 625 26.75 -2.56 -19.46
CA TRP A 625 26.54 -2.08 -18.10
C TRP A 625 27.03 -3.10 -17.09
N GLN A 626 27.31 -2.62 -15.88
CA GLN A 626 27.64 -3.44 -14.74
C GLN A 626 26.44 -3.51 -13.80
N LEU A 627 25.93 -4.72 -13.60
CA LEU A 627 25.02 -5.06 -12.52
C LEU A 627 25.85 -5.26 -11.25
N SER A 628 25.47 -4.64 -10.14
CA SER A 628 26.15 -4.82 -8.86
C SER A 628 25.18 -4.70 -7.68
N TRP A 629 25.53 -5.33 -6.55
CA TRP A 629 24.82 -5.16 -5.29
C TRP A 629 25.67 -4.26 -4.38
N SER A 630 25.13 -3.08 -4.02
CA SER A 630 25.89 -2.10 -3.24
C SER A 630 25.96 -2.50 -1.77
N GLU A 631 27.18 -2.67 -1.26
CA GLU A 631 27.46 -2.95 0.14
C GLU A 631 27.02 -1.82 1.07
N ARG A 632 26.96 -0.58 0.55
CA ARG A 632 26.53 0.59 1.32
C ARG A 632 25.07 0.51 1.74
N GLU A 633 24.28 -0.24 0.98
CA GLU A 633 22.86 -0.49 1.23
C GLU A 633 22.61 -1.77 2.03
N ALA A 634 23.66 -2.54 2.31
CA ALA A 634 23.55 -3.71 3.16
C ALA A 634 23.06 -3.31 4.55
N ARG A 635 22.21 -4.16 5.13
CA ARG A 635 21.62 -3.87 6.43
C ARG A 635 22.68 -3.89 7.56
N SER A 636 23.73 -4.68 7.36
CA SER A 636 24.89 -4.78 8.25
C SER A 636 26.21 -4.76 7.46
N GLN A 637 27.18 -4.00 7.95
CA GLN A 637 28.55 -3.98 7.44
C GLN A 637 29.37 -5.20 7.90
N VAL A 638 28.96 -5.84 9.00
CA VAL A 638 29.63 -7.02 9.56
C VAL A 638 29.10 -8.29 8.91
N PHE A 639 27.79 -8.36 8.64
CA PHE A 639 27.16 -9.49 7.98
C PHE A 639 26.91 -9.15 6.50
N GLY A 640 28.01 -9.04 5.74
CA GLY A 640 28.02 -8.62 4.33
C GLY A 640 27.24 -9.52 3.38
N PHE A 641 26.87 -10.74 3.80
CA PHE A 641 25.95 -11.58 3.02
C PHE A 641 24.52 -11.02 2.96
N THR A 642 24.15 -10.05 3.80
CA THR A 642 22.88 -9.31 3.68
C THR A 642 22.77 -8.54 2.36
N THR A 643 23.89 -8.25 1.70
CA THR A 643 23.95 -7.68 0.34
C THR A 643 23.18 -8.53 -0.68
N LEU A 644 23.06 -9.84 -0.45
CA LEU A 644 22.30 -10.77 -1.31
C LEU A 644 20.80 -10.46 -1.36
N GLU A 645 20.25 -9.83 -0.31
CA GLU A 645 18.82 -9.49 -0.21
C GLU A 645 18.47 -8.17 -0.90
N LEU A 646 19.49 -7.41 -1.34
CA LEU A 646 19.30 -6.08 -1.90
C LEU A 646 18.82 -6.15 -3.36
N THR A 647 18.09 -5.10 -3.75
CA THR A 647 17.83 -4.84 -5.16
C THR A 647 19.16 -4.41 -5.82
N PRO A 648 19.60 -5.06 -6.90
CA PRO A 648 20.84 -4.67 -7.56
C PRO A 648 20.69 -3.34 -8.29
N ARG A 649 21.85 -2.75 -8.58
CA ARG A 649 22.00 -1.52 -9.34
C ARG A 649 22.70 -1.81 -10.66
N CYS A 650 22.34 -1.07 -11.70
CA CYS A 650 23.09 -1.04 -12.95
C CYS A 650 23.80 0.31 -13.11
N HIS A 651 25.08 0.28 -13.45
CA HIS A 651 25.91 1.47 -13.67
C HIS A 651 26.87 1.26 -14.83
N GLN A 652 27.47 2.33 -15.33
CA GLN A 652 28.55 2.23 -16.31
C GLN A 652 29.81 1.63 -15.67
N LEU A 653 30.70 1.04 -16.49
CA LEU A 653 31.88 0.30 -16.00
C LEU A 653 32.88 1.17 -15.22
N ASP A 654 32.90 2.47 -15.51
CA ASP A 654 33.74 3.49 -14.87
C ASP A 654 33.06 4.16 -13.67
N GLN A 655 31.78 3.87 -13.44
CA GLN A 655 30.98 4.45 -12.37
C GLN A 655 30.96 3.56 -11.13
N PRO A 656 30.89 4.14 -9.92
CA PRO A 656 30.69 3.37 -8.70
C PRO A 656 29.24 2.84 -8.60
N PRO A 657 29.02 1.68 -7.96
CA PRO A 657 27.69 1.09 -7.76
C PRO A 657 26.64 2.06 -7.22
N GLU A 658 27.02 2.94 -6.31
CA GLU A 658 26.14 3.89 -5.62
C GLU A 658 25.52 4.93 -6.57
N SER A 659 26.17 5.18 -7.71
CA SER A 659 25.64 6.08 -8.74
C SER A 659 24.71 5.38 -9.74
N GLY A 660 24.65 4.04 -9.67
CA GLY A 660 23.84 3.22 -10.55
C GLY A 660 22.34 3.27 -10.26
N HIS A 661 21.56 3.00 -11.30
CA HIS A 661 20.11 2.92 -11.27
C HIS A 661 19.64 1.60 -10.64
N CYS A 662 18.59 1.62 -9.82
CA CYS A 662 18.05 0.40 -9.20
C CYS A 662 17.27 -0.43 -10.23
N LEU A 663 17.34 -1.75 -10.14
CA LEU A 663 16.59 -2.69 -10.98
C LEU A 663 15.45 -3.35 -10.18
N PRO A 664 14.27 -2.70 -10.04
CA PRO A 664 13.18 -3.22 -9.23
C PRO A 664 12.71 -4.59 -9.73
N GLY A 665 12.40 -5.50 -8.80
CA GLY A 665 11.95 -6.86 -9.11
C GLY A 665 13.09 -7.83 -9.46
N VAL A 666 14.32 -7.34 -9.68
CA VAL A 666 15.49 -8.21 -9.77
C VAL A 666 15.96 -8.57 -8.37
N ARG A 667 16.13 -9.85 -8.08
CA ARG A 667 16.64 -10.33 -6.79
C ARG A 667 17.49 -11.59 -6.95
N LEU A 668 18.46 -11.75 -6.06
CA LEU A 668 19.30 -12.93 -6.00
C LEU A 668 18.78 -13.85 -4.89
N GLU A 669 18.48 -15.09 -5.24
CA GLU A 669 18.03 -16.13 -4.31
C GLU A 669 19.11 -17.20 -4.20
N LEU A 670 19.37 -17.67 -2.99
CA LEU A 670 20.20 -18.85 -2.78
C LEU A 670 19.36 -20.13 -2.89
N SER A 671 20.01 -21.25 -3.19
CA SER A 671 19.35 -22.57 -3.22
C SER A 671 18.71 -22.97 -1.89
N VAL A 672 19.30 -22.54 -0.78
CA VAL A 672 18.72 -22.65 0.57
C VAL A 672 18.63 -21.24 1.16
N PRO A 673 17.47 -20.83 1.70
CA PRO A 673 17.31 -19.49 2.27
C PRO A 673 18.29 -19.28 3.43
N LEU A 674 18.81 -18.05 3.53
CA LEU A 674 19.72 -17.69 4.60
C LEU A 674 18.97 -17.69 5.94
N PRO A 675 19.52 -18.31 7.00
CA PRO A 675 18.94 -18.25 8.34
C PRO A 675 19.25 -16.89 8.97
N LEU A 676 18.71 -15.81 8.37
CA LEU A 676 18.91 -14.45 8.85
C LEU A 676 18.01 -14.20 10.06
N PRO A 677 18.60 -13.87 11.23
CA PRO A 677 17.82 -13.49 12.40
C PRO A 677 16.96 -12.27 12.10
N ASP A 678 15.70 -12.33 12.52
CA ASP A 678 14.76 -11.23 12.31
C ASP A 678 15.20 -9.93 12.97
N LEU A 679 16.04 -9.96 14.01
CA LEU A 679 16.55 -8.76 14.68
C LEU A 679 17.86 -8.21 14.12
N LEU A 680 18.45 -8.84 13.11
CA LEU A 680 19.57 -8.21 12.42
C LEU A 680 19.04 -6.88 11.85
N PRO A 681 19.61 -5.71 12.23
CA PRO A 681 19.09 -4.40 11.84
C PRO A 681 19.06 -4.24 10.32
#